data_AF-A0A388JP82-F1
#
_entry.id   AF-A0A388JP82-F1
#
_cell.length_a   1.000
_cell.length_b   1.000
_cell.length_c   1.000
_cell.angle_alpha   90.00
_cell.angle_beta   90.00
_cell.angle_gamma   90.00
#
_symmetry.space_group_name_H-M   'P 1'
#
loop_
_entity.id
_entity.type
_entity.pdbx_description
1 polymer ?
#
loop_
_entity_poly.entity_id
_entity_poly.type
_entity_poly.pdbx_seq_one_letter_code
_entity_poly.pdbx_strand_id
1 'polypeptide(L)'
;MAAAYTFANAATGTATVRMTSLERVAISTERYGNPSGCTCGLRLPPPRPPRSSSWSCCDATAVHDLVGRNSSNVTRTAVLAGPSSLEYISSMISSTTRRKRTSARIDRARKTATRASSRDQDRSLLPSLFRAWRAGQPQDLSKASNHTCLTSYCRQAPDRMQRQRQAYLRNQHILPSSSWGRRWACPGRDLNNTVGVSERAASSTCDASSRPWSVSANISAGEQKGQETSAKRDTDAGTTENGVGSRTDGQGMRNSTAQILDIDPERLDPRVARDPKGYYVLKEKYRKGINPIEKLKIAKDPMEIVVENRINEVADVNFEELDATKEGKDDIDTRFKWLGLFHRRKHQYGRFMMRLKLPNGVINSRQTRFLANCIKKYGPNGCADVTTRQNCQIRGVVNEDVPAILKGLSQVGLTSLQSGMDSVRNPVGNPLAGIDPSEIIDTRPYNQALSNYITGNGTGNLEITNLPRKWNVAVVGSHDLYEHPHINDLAYIPAMKDGKMGFNLLVGGFFSPKRCEEAIPLDAWVHEQDVVPLCHAVLTTFRDLGARSNRQKCRMMWLIDDLGVECFRQEVEKRMLPSKVLERAAPEDLINQSWKRRDYFGVHPQKQQGLSYVGIHIPVGRLQACDMYELARIADEFGNGELRLTVEQNMIIPNVCNERVERLLAEPLLKKFSPVPSRFMSGLVACTGNQFCGLALIETKQAALMLAQSLEETIEVPHAVRMHWTGCPNSCGQVQVADIGFMGCGGVKDENGKPCDAVDIFIGGGVGTGSHLGKLVRSAVRVKELLPTVQDLLIEHFGATRKQQ
;
A
#
# COMPACT_ATOMS: atom_id res chain seq x y z
N MET A 1 28.65 56.01 -29.65
CA MET A 1 29.73 55.89 -28.65
C MET A 1 29.79 54.41 -28.29
N ALA A 2 30.83 53.61 -28.55
CA ALA A 2 32.29 53.85 -28.48
C ALA A 2 32.74 54.20 -27.04
N ALA A 3 33.74 53.58 -26.43
CA ALA A 3 34.72 52.55 -26.85
C ALA A 3 34.75 51.41 -25.79
N ALA A 4 34.92 50.12 -26.11
CA ALA A 4 36.15 49.43 -26.49
C ALA A 4 37.33 49.60 -25.51
N TYR A 5 37.76 48.48 -24.91
CA TYR A 5 39.13 48.25 -24.45
C TYR A 5 39.48 46.76 -24.67
N THR A 6 40.74 46.45 -24.96
CA THR A 6 41.16 45.13 -25.44
C THR A 6 42.64 44.88 -25.14
N PHE A 7 42.96 43.76 -24.48
CA PHE A 7 44.24 43.02 -24.52
C PHE A 7 43.97 41.68 -23.79
N ALA A 8 44.10 40.45 -24.33
CA ALA A 8 44.75 39.84 -25.50
C ALA A 8 46.10 39.15 -25.22
N ASN A 9 46.03 37.81 -25.15
CA ASN A 9 47.07 36.83 -25.48
C ASN A 9 48.25 36.66 -24.48
N ALA A 10 48.98 35.53 -24.46
CA ALA A 10 49.04 34.45 -25.46
C ALA A 10 49.29 33.04 -24.88
N ALA A 11 48.86 32.02 -25.66
CA ALA A 11 49.65 30.85 -26.12
C ALA A 11 50.17 29.80 -25.11
N THR A 12 50.30 28.50 -25.43
CA THR A 12 49.90 27.70 -26.63
C THR A 12 49.77 26.22 -26.26
N GLY A 13 48.96 25.44 -26.99
CA GLY A 13 48.83 23.98 -26.77
C GLY A 13 47.77 23.32 -27.66
N THR A 14 48.01 23.30 -28.98
CA THR A 14 47.00 22.92 -29.99
C THR A 14 46.95 21.42 -30.32
N ALA A 15 45.74 20.86 -30.32
CA ALA A 15 45.34 19.75 -31.20
C ALA A 15 43.86 19.97 -31.58
N THR A 16 43.49 19.88 -32.86
CA THR A 16 42.15 20.32 -33.33
C THR A 16 41.73 19.61 -34.62
N VAL A 17 40.42 19.62 -34.90
CA VAL A 17 39.73 19.18 -36.14
C VAL A 17 39.51 17.64 -36.16
N ARG A 18 38.30 17.10 -36.41
CA ARG A 18 37.15 17.58 -37.21
C ARG A 18 35.81 17.10 -36.63
N MET A 19 34.78 17.97 -36.65
CA MET A 19 33.36 17.59 -36.56
C MET A 19 32.57 18.44 -37.57
N THR A 20 31.53 17.87 -38.16
CA THR A 20 30.74 18.47 -39.26
C THR A 20 29.33 18.87 -38.83
N SER A 21 28.89 20.03 -39.34
CA SER A 21 27.50 20.52 -39.50
C SER A 21 26.36 19.73 -38.82
N LEU A 22 25.66 20.30 -37.84
CA LEU A 22 24.61 21.34 -38.00
C LEU A 22 23.35 20.88 -38.73
N GLU A 23 22.31 20.59 -37.95
CA GLU A 23 20.95 21.09 -38.21
C GLU A 23 20.40 21.72 -36.91
N ARG A 24 19.55 22.76 -37.04
CA ARG A 24 18.85 23.41 -35.93
C ARG A 24 17.36 23.47 -36.24
N VAL A 25 16.53 22.83 -35.42
CA VAL A 25 15.08 23.09 -35.43
C VAL A 25 14.82 24.29 -34.52
N ALA A 26 14.20 25.34 -35.06
CA ALA A 26 13.84 26.54 -34.30
C ALA A 26 12.52 26.35 -33.55
N ILE A 27 12.44 26.83 -32.31
CA ILE A 27 11.20 26.90 -31.54
C ILE A 27 10.65 28.31 -31.67
N SER A 28 9.45 28.45 -32.26
CA SER A 28 8.75 29.73 -32.38
C SER A 28 8.00 30.07 -31.09
N THR A 29 8.41 31.14 -30.41
CA THR A 29 7.70 31.74 -29.28
C THR A 29 7.05 33.05 -29.71
N GLU A 30 5.76 33.00 -30.06
CA GLU A 30 4.99 34.21 -30.36
C GLU A 30 4.66 34.99 -29.09
N ARG A 31 4.75 36.32 -29.19
CA ARG A 31 4.46 37.26 -28.10
C ARG A 31 3.05 37.80 -28.28
N TYR A 32 2.19 37.65 -27.28
CA TYR A 32 0.95 38.42 -27.23
C TYR A 32 1.25 39.84 -26.77
N GLY A 33 1.13 40.78 -27.71
CA GLY A 33 1.19 42.22 -27.46
C GLY A 33 -0.15 42.76 -26.95
N ASN A 34 -0.07 43.75 -26.07
CA ASN A 34 -1.23 44.46 -25.51
C ASN A 34 -1.71 45.58 -26.46
N PRO A 35 -3.03 45.76 -26.65
CA PRO A 35 -3.58 47.06 -27.04
C PRO A 35 -4.58 47.61 -26.01
N SER A 36 -4.49 48.91 -25.73
CA SER A 36 -5.28 49.62 -24.73
C SER A 36 -6.39 50.50 -25.31
N GLY A 37 -7.57 50.52 -24.69
CA GLY A 37 -8.35 51.76 -24.52
C GLY A 37 -9.79 51.83 -25.08
N CYS A 38 -10.60 52.66 -24.39
CA CYS A 38 -11.80 53.37 -24.86
C CYS A 38 -13.14 52.65 -25.11
N THR A 39 -13.84 52.35 -24.00
CA THR A 39 -15.16 52.93 -23.62
C THR A 39 -16.39 52.92 -24.58
N CYS A 40 -17.48 52.35 -24.04
CA CYS A 40 -18.90 52.80 -24.11
C CYS A 40 -19.76 52.53 -25.38
N GLY A 41 -20.83 51.73 -25.20
CA GLY A 41 -21.97 51.62 -26.12
C GLY A 41 -23.05 50.65 -25.61
N LEU A 42 -24.33 51.05 -25.60
CA LEU A 42 -25.47 50.27 -25.07
C LEU A 42 -26.27 49.55 -26.17
N ARG A 43 -26.67 48.29 -25.91
CA ARG A 43 -28.06 47.75 -25.96
C ARG A 43 -28.13 46.22 -26.18
N LEU A 44 -28.95 45.53 -25.38
CA LEU A 44 -29.57 44.23 -25.70
C LEU A 44 -30.98 44.48 -26.31
N PRO A 45 -31.53 43.58 -27.13
CA PRO A 45 -32.70 42.79 -26.68
C PRO A 45 -32.71 41.34 -27.29
N PRO A 46 -33.84 40.60 -27.50
CA PRO A 46 -34.17 39.47 -26.63
C PRO A 46 -34.49 38.12 -27.32
N PRO A 47 -34.61 36.99 -26.58
CA PRO A 47 -35.01 35.69 -27.12
C PRO A 47 -36.55 35.50 -27.23
N ARG A 48 -37.02 34.62 -28.14
CA ARG A 48 -38.42 34.13 -28.22
C ARG A 48 -38.52 32.66 -28.73
N PRO A 49 -39.64 31.92 -28.47
CA PRO A 49 -39.63 30.45 -28.34
C PRO A 49 -40.66 29.73 -29.29
N PRO A 50 -41.44 28.66 -28.94
CA PRO A 50 -41.40 27.42 -29.74
C PRO A 50 -42.76 26.92 -30.31
N ARG A 51 -42.75 25.76 -30.99
CA ARG A 51 -43.90 24.93 -31.47
C ARG A 51 -43.47 23.44 -31.40
N SER A 52 -44.15 22.50 -30.72
CA SER A 52 -45.43 21.81 -31.03
C SER A 52 -45.46 21.12 -32.41
N SER A 53 -45.80 19.83 -32.60
CA SER A 53 -46.11 18.66 -31.72
C SER A 53 -46.11 17.37 -32.62
N SER A 54 -46.65 16.16 -32.37
CA SER A 54 -47.50 15.52 -31.34
C SER A 54 -47.63 13.99 -31.60
N TRP A 55 -47.71 13.14 -30.55
CA TRP A 55 -48.16 11.70 -30.56
C TRP A 55 -47.22 10.72 -31.33
N SER A 56 -47.27 9.37 -31.24
CA SER A 56 -48.11 8.38 -30.53
C SER A 56 -47.30 7.15 -30.01
N CYS A 57 -47.96 6.15 -29.42
CA CYS A 57 -47.36 4.95 -28.77
C CYS A 57 -47.14 3.73 -29.70
N CYS A 58 -46.68 2.62 -29.07
CA CYS A 58 -46.80 1.18 -29.43
C CYS A 58 -45.67 0.46 -30.20
N ASP A 59 -44.88 -0.28 -29.41
CA ASP A 59 -44.79 -1.76 -29.37
C ASP A 59 -44.24 -2.65 -30.52
N ALA A 60 -43.60 -3.74 -30.02
CA ALA A 60 -43.63 -5.13 -30.52
C ALA A 60 -42.83 -5.60 -31.76
N THR A 61 -41.63 -6.13 -31.45
CA THR A 61 -41.14 -7.49 -31.82
C THR A 61 -40.82 -7.89 -33.27
N ALA A 62 -39.95 -8.91 -33.35
CA ALA A 62 -39.76 -9.90 -34.44
C ALA A 62 -39.06 -9.43 -35.74
N VAL A 63 -38.46 -10.32 -36.55
CA VAL A 63 -37.50 -11.43 -36.31
C VAL A 63 -37.08 -12.00 -37.68
N HIS A 64 -35.91 -12.64 -37.74
CA HIS A 64 -35.40 -13.53 -38.79
C HIS A 64 -34.70 -12.95 -40.04
N ASP A 65 -33.80 -13.81 -40.51
CA ASP A 65 -32.75 -13.64 -41.51
C ASP A 65 -33.23 -14.04 -42.91
N LEU A 66 -32.45 -13.67 -43.93
CA LEU A 66 -32.22 -14.55 -45.08
C LEU A 66 -30.84 -14.27 -45.69
N VAL A 67 -30.21 -15.31 -46.25
CA VAL A 67 -28.80 -15.31 -46.69
C VAL A 67 -28.71 -15.56 -48.19
N GLY A 68 -27.88 -14.79 -48.90
CA GLY A 68 -27.56 -15.00 -50.32
C GLY A 68 -26.13 -14.60 -50.67
N ARG A 69 -25.35 -15.53 -51.26
CA ARG A 69 -24.08 -15.30 -51.98
C ARG A 69 -24.42 -15.17 -53.48
N ASN A 70 -23.61 -14.65 -54.42
CA ASN A 70 -22.18 -14.28 -54.52
C ASN A 70 -22.12 -13.03 -55.49
N SER A 71 -21.14 -12.59 -56.32
CA SER A 71 -19.71 -12.77 -56.69
C SER A 71 -19.41 -11.70 -57.79
N SER A 72 -18.21 -11.19 -58.10
CA SER A 72 -16.88 -11.11 -57.46
C SER A 72 -15.98 -10.14 -58.30
N ASN A 73 -14.65 -10.23 -58.15
CA ASN A 73 -13.58 -9.70 -59.05
C ASN A 73 -13.24 -8.19 -59.08
N VAL A 74 -11.96 -7.91 -58.74
CA VAL A 74 -10.97 -7.03 -59.46
C VAL A 74 -11.31 -5.51 -59.49
N THR A 75 -10.43 -4.56 -59.13
CA THR A 75 -8.95 -4.48 -59.25
C THR A 75 -8.28 -3.81 -58.02
N ARG A 76 -6.96 -3.91 -57.88
CA ARG A 76 -6.15 -3.11 -56.93
C ARG A 76 -4.81 -2.66 -57.56
N THR A 77 -4.42 -1.42 -57.28
CA THR A 77 -3.10 -0.82 -57.59
C THR A 77 -2.80 0.12 -56.42
N ALA A 78 -1.99 -0.24 -55.42
CA ALA A 78 -0.52 -0.40 -55.40
C ALA A 78 0.21 0.92 -55.14
N VAL A 79 1.00 0.96 -54.06
CA VAL A 79 1.99 1.97 -53.68
C VAL A 79 3.30 1.23 -53.37
N LEU A 80 4.43 1.88 -53.63
CA LEU A 80 5.73 1.23 -53.88
C LEU A 80 6.62 1.07 -52.63
N ALA A 81 7.45 0.01 -52.63
CA ALA A 81 8.66 -0.10 -51.80
C ALA A 81 9.66 -1.14 -52.38
N GLY A 82 10.96 -0.89 -52.27
CA GLY A 82 12.07 -1.77 -52.69
C GLY A 82 13.22 -0.99 -53.37
N PRO A 83 14.36 -1.61 -53.77
CA PRO A 83 14.72 -3.04 -53.68
C PRO A 83 16.17 -3.31 -53.15
N SER A 84 16.75 -4.48 -53.50
CA SER A 84 18.15 -4.99 -53.31
C SER A 84 18.55 -5.51 -51.91
N SER A 85 19.14 -6.70 -51.63
CA SER A 85 19.86 -7.81 -52.35
C SER A 85 21.41 -7.78 -52.19
N LEU A 86 22.19 -8.88 -52.11
CA LEU A 86 21.96 -10.35 -52.12
C LEU A 86 23.20 -11.10 -51.53
N GLU A 87 23.33 -12.42 -51.79
CA GLU A 87 24.43 -13.35 -51.39
C GLU A 87 24.44 -13.79 -49.90
N TYR A 88 24.89 -14.99 -49.49
CA TYR A 88 25.64 -16.09 -50.14
C TYR A 88 24.97 -17.48 -49.86
N ILE A 89 25.36 -18.57 -50.56
CA ILE A 89 24.72 -19.91 -50.47
C ILE A 89 25.74 -21.07 -50.28
N SER A 90 25.25 -22.22 -49.77
CA SER A 90 25.87 -23.56 -49.66
C SER A 90 26.66 -23.82 -48.36
N SER A 91 26.69 -25.04 -47.79
CA SER A 91 26.39 -26.37 -48.36
C SER A 91 25.45 -27.29 -47.54
N MET A 92 24.84 -28.26 -48.24
CA MET A 92 24.13 -29.43 -47.67
C MET A 92 25.13 -30.62 -47.51
N ILE A 93 24.81 -31.90 -47.24
CA ILE A 93 23.55 -32.67 -47.26
C ILE A 93 23.66 -33.96 -46.40
N SER A 94 22.58 -34.77 -46.36
CA SER A 94 22.48 -36.17 -45.90
C SER A 94 22.37 -36.45 -44.39
N SER A 95 21.55 -37.41 -43.94
CA SER A 95 20.44 -38.12 -44.63
C SER A 95 19.53 -38.86 -43.63
N THR A 96 18.23 -38.92 -43.91
CA THR A 96 17.23 -39.71 -43.16
C THR A 96 17.34 -41.21 -43.41
N THR A 97 17.30 -42.07 -42.37
CA THR A 97 16.42 -43.29 -42.36
C THR A 97 16.41 -44.10 -41.04
N ARG A 98 15.28 -44.82 -40.85
CA ARG A 98 15.08 -46.13 -40.18
C ARG A 98 15.32 -46.32 -38.66
N ARG A 99 14.18 -46.46 -37.96
CA ARG A 99 13.72 -47.64 -37.17
C ARG A 99 14.65 -48.26 -36.09
N LYS A 100 14.17 -48.16 -34.83
CA LYS A 100 14.04 -49.24 -33.82
C LYS A 100 14.93 -50.50 -33.96
N ARG A 101 15.79 -50.79 -32.96
CA ARG A 101 15.77 -52.08 -32.24
C ARG A 101 16.65 -52.16 -30.97
N THR A 102 16.09 -52.86 -29.96
CA THR A 102 16.72 -53.69 -28.89
C THR A 102 17.83 -53.16 -27.97
N SER A 103 17.63 -53.45 -26.69
CA SER A 103 18.57 -53.39 -25.57
C SER A 103 19.27 -54.75 -25.29
N ALA A 104 20.15 -54.75 -24.27
CA ALA A 104 20.60 -55.88 -23.42
C ALA A 104 21.89 -56.68 -23.77
N ARG A 105 22.95 -56.44 -22.98
CA ARG A 105 23.88 -57.41 -22.30
C ARG A 105 24.82 -56.58 -21.40
N ILE A 106 24.82 -56.67 -20.05
CA ILE A 106 25.08 -57.78 -19.09
C ILE A 106 26.58 -57.94 -18.73
N ASP A 107 26.90 -57.47 -17.53
CA ASP A 107 27.88 -57.89 -16.50
C ASP A 107 29.27 -58.49 -16.81
N ARG A 108 30.27 -57.92 -16.11
CA ARG A 108 31.31 -58.67 -15.34
C ARG A 108 31.61 -57.93 -14.03
N ALA A 109 32.12 -58.64 -13.00
CA ALA A 109 32.16 -58.13 -11.62
C ALA A 109 33.39 -58.55 -10.79
N ARG A 110 33.73 -57.72 -9.78
CA ARG A 110 34.38 -58.01 -8.48
C ARG A 110 35.69 -58.84 -8.40
N LYS A 111 36.73 -58.32 -7.72
CA LYS A 111 37.09 -58.65 -6.30
C LYS A 111 38.36 -57.94 -5.75
N THR A 112 38.59 -58.11 -4.43
CA THR A 112 39.67 -57.60 -3.53
C THR A 112 39.55 -56.12 -3.11
N ALA A 113 39.53 -55.67 -1.84
CA ALA A 113 39.97 -56.15 -0.50
C ALA A 113 41.47 -55.88 -0.18
N THR A 114 41.91 -55.54 1.05
CA THR A 114 41.34 -55.76 2.41
C THR A 114 41.94 -54.81 3.48
N ARG A 115 41.37 -54.81 4.73
CA ARG A 115 41.92 -54.33 6.03
C ARG A 115 41.96 -52.81 6.31
N ALA A 116 41.86 -52.32 7.57
CA ALA A 116 41.31 -52.92 8.82
C ALA A 116 41.15 -51.89 9.97
N SER A 117 40.32 -52.28 10.97
CA SER A 117 40.36 -51.91 12.42
C SER A 117 40.00 -50.48 12.88
N SER A 118 39.58 -50.24 14.14
CA SER A 118 38.79 -51.03 15.13
C SER A 118 38.52 -50.19 16.41
N ARG A 119 37.65 -50.71 17.32
CA ARG A 119 37.46 -50.35 18.76
C ARG A 119 36.74 -49.01 19.09
N ASP A 120 35.92 -48.90 20.15
CA ASP A 120 35.26 -49.92 20.99
C ASP A 120 34.05 -49.36 21.80
N GLN A 121 33.04 -50.21 22.05
CA GLN A 121 32.34 -50.52 23.32
C GLN A 121 31.92 -49.44 24.36
N ASP A 122 30.80 -49.55 25.12
CA ASP A 122 29.67 -50.50 25.14
C ASP A 122 28.49 -49.97 26.03
N ARG A 123 27.38 -50.74 26.07
CA ARG A 123 26.27 -50.77 27.05
C ARG A 123 25.19 -49.68 27.00
N SER A 124 23.94 -49.90 27.40
CA SER A 124 22.93 -50.99 27.17
C SER A 124 21.84 -50.89 28.24
N LEU A 125 20.55 -50.86 27.87
CA LEU A 125 19.43 -51.35 28.70
C LEU A 125 18.15 -51.54 27.85
N LEU A 126 17.37 -52.57 28.17
CA LEU A 126 16.12 -53.07 27.56
C LEU A 126 15.39 -53.92 28.64
N PRO A 127 14.16 -54.45 28.46
CA PRO A 127 13.22 -54.43 27.31
C PRO A 127 11.87 -53.75 27.72
N SER A 128 10.67 -53.91 27.12
CA SER A 128 10.11 -54.88 26.15
C SER A 128 8.83 -54.36 25.46
N LEU A 129 8.58 -54.78 24.20
CA LEU A 129 7.41 -55.63 23.80
C LEU A 129 7.38 -55.95 22.28
N PHE A 130 6.70 -57.04 21.95
CA PHE A 130 6.50 -57.64 20.60
C PHE A 130 5.35 -56.96 19.82
N ARG A 131 5.05 -57.15 18.53
CA ARG A 131 5.65 -57.74 17.28
C ARG A 131 4.81 -57.09 16.13
N ALA A 132 5.31 -56.60 15.00
CA ALA A 132 6.10 -57.21 13.93
C ALA A 132 5.38 -58.29 13.09
N TRP A 133 4.99 -57.96 11.84
CA TRP A 133 5.26 -58.83 10.67
C TRP A 133 5.34 -58.07 9.33
N ARG A 134 5.95 -58.71 8.31
CA ARG A 134 6.16 -58.21 6.93
C ARG A 134 6.04 -59.39 5.93
N ALA A 135 5.33 -59.20 4.81
CA ALA A 135 5.57 -59.82 3.49
C ALA A 135 4.48 -59.33 2.49
N GLY A 136 4.67 -59.27 1.16
CA GLY A 136 5.93 -59.40 0.43
C GLY A 136 5.79 -59.60 -1.11
N GLN A 137 5.79 -58.50 -1.88
CA GLN A 137 6.07 -58.43 -3.34
C GLN A 137 5.09 -59.15 -4.31
N PRO A 138 5.12 -58.86 -5.64
CA PRO A 138 3.92 -58.94 -6.50
C PRO A 138 3.95 -60.02 -7.60
N GLN A 139 2.81 -60.16 -8.30
CA GLN A 139 2.78 -60.49 -9.74
C GLN A 139 1.61 -59.80 -10.46
N ASP A 140 1.72 -59.70 -11.78
CA ASP A 140 0.81 -59.02 -12.70
C ASP A 140 0.05 -60.08 -13.54
N LEU A 141 -1.19 -59.80 -13.97
CA LEU A 141 -1.71 -60.14 -15.32
C LEU A 141 -3.19 -59.75 -15.55
N SER A 142 -3.36 -58.82 -16.50
CA SER A 142 -4.30 -58.91 -17.64
C SER A 142 -5.79 -58.55 -17.53
N LYS A 143 -6.24 -57.79 -18.56
CA LYS A 143 -7.49 -57.92 -19.35
C LYS A 143 -8.86 -57.75 -18.64
N ALA A 144 -9.84 -57.05 -19.22
CA ALA A 144 -9.85 -56.21 -20.43
C ALA A 144 -11.00 -55.18 -20.35
N SER A 145 -10.88 -54.09 -21.09
CA SER A 145 -11.96 -53.12 -21.32
C SER A 145 -12.24 -53.02 -22.82
N ASN A 146 -13.51 -53.09 -23.19
CA ASN A 146 -14.01 -53.02 -24.56
C ASN A 146 -15.30 -52.19 -24.57
N HIS A 147 -15.37 -51.16 -25.43
CA HIS A 147 -16.56 -50.67 -26.15
C HIS A 147 -17.86 -50.31 -25.36
N THR A 148 -18.67 -49.30 -25.71
CA THR A 148 -18.72 -48.43 -26.90
C THR A 148 -19.49 -47.12 -26.60
N CYS A 149 -19.39 -46.15 -27.53
CA CYS A 149 -20.48 -45.37 -28.16
C CYS A 149 -21.94 -45.42 -27.60
N LEU A 150 -22.78 -44.38 -27.74
CA LEU A 150 -22.77 -43.23 -28.68
C LEU A 150 -23.58 -42.01 -28.14
N THR A 151 -23.53 -40.90 -28.88
CA THR A 151 -24.28 -39.63 -28.74
C THR A 151 -25.81 -39.79 -28.61
N SER A 152 -26.62 -38.85 -28.07
CA SER A 152 -26.91 -37.54 -28.70
C SER A 152 -28.06 -36.76 -28.00
N TYR A 153 -28.03 -35.40 -28.10
CA TYR A 153 -29.18 -34.45 -28.02
C TYR A 153 -30.10 -34.44 -26.76
N CYS A 154 -31.04 -33.49 -26.58
CA CYS A 154 -30.88 -32.03 -26.48
C CYS A 154 -32.12 -31.38 -25.79
N ARG A 155 -31.95 -30.24 -25.11
CA ARG A 155 -33.00 -29.28 -24.61
C ARG A 155 -34.20 -29.83 -23.80
N GLN A 156 -34.25 -29.50 -22.51
CA GLN A 156 -35.40 -28.80 -21.87
C GLN A 156 -35.04 -28.32 -20.45
N ALA A 157 -35.79 -27.33 -19.94
CA ALA A 157 -35.70 -26.74 -18.60
C ALA A 157 -37.05 -26.05 -18.29
N PRO A 158 -37.39 -25.70 -17.02
CA PRO A 158 -36.59 -25.77 -15.81
C PRO A 158 -37.24 -26.66 -14.72
N ASP A 159 -37.11 -26.25 -13.45
CA ASP A 159 -37.83 -26.70 -12.26
C ASP A 159 -37.63 -28.15 -11.74
N ARG A 160 -36.61 -28.31 -10.90
CA ARG A 160 -36.69 -29.18 -9.71
C ARG A 160 -35.73 -28.77 -8.61
N MET A 161 -36.29 -28.53 -7.41
CA MET A 161 -35.62 -28.58 -6.10
C MET A 161 -34.48 -27.56 -5.86
N GLN A 162 -34.60 -26.56 -4.97
CA GLN A 162 -35.59 -26.28 -3.91
C GLN A 162 -35.79 -27.38 -2.84
N ARG A 163 -34.95 -28.42 -2.79
CA ARG A 163 -34.94 -29.44 -1.71
C ARG A 163 -33.56 -29.72 -1.10
N GLN A 164 -32.62 -28.78 -1.24
CA GLN A 164 -31.33 -28.80 -0.52
C GLN A 164 -31.12 -27.55 0.37
N ARG A 165 -32.21 -26.96 0.89
CA ARG A 165 -32.17 -25.78 1.77
C ARG A 165 -32.88 -25.93 3.12
N GLN A 166 -33.28 -27.15 3.50
CA GLN A 166 -33.98 -27.45 4.77
C GLN A 166 -33.26 -28.51 5.64
N ALA A 167 -31.99 -28.82 5.36
CA ALA A 167 -31.22 -29.86 6.05
C ALA A 167 -30.12 -29.33 7.00
N TYR A 168 -30.20 -28.07 7.43
CA TYR A 168 -29.15 -27.44 8.28
C TYR A 168 -29.68 -26.54 9.41
N LEU A 169 -30.97 -26.63 9.74
CA LEU A 169 -31.62 -25.89 10.85
C LEU A 169 -32.32 -26.81 11.85
N ARG A 170 -31.70 -27.96 12.14
CA ARG A 170 -32.07 -28.85 13.26
C ARG A 170 -30.80 -29.48 13.85
N ASN A 171 -30.26 -28.85 14.90
CA ASN A 171 -29.53 -29.48 16.03
C ASN A 171 -28.75 -28.41 16.85
N GLN A 172 -29.47 -27.49 17.48
CA GLN A 172 -28.98 -26.81 18.69
C GLN A 172 -30.14 -26.67 19.69
N HIS A 173 -30.05 -27.42 20.78
CA HIS A 173 -30.01 -26.93 22.17
C HIS A 173 -30.47 -28.03 23.15
N ILE A 174 -29.62 -28.32 24.13
CA ILE A 174 -29.96 -29.01 25.36
C ILE A 174 -29.35 -28.17 26.49
N LEU A 175 -30.19 -27.74 27.43
CA LEU A 175 -29.99 -27.61 28.89
C LEU A 175 -31.21 -26.82 29.46
N PRO A 176 -31.52 -26.94 30.78
CA PRO A 176 -32.92 -27.11 31.17
C PRO A 176 -33.66 -25.87 31.70
N SER A 177 -34.96 -26.08 31.86
CA SER A 177 -35.99 -25.16 32.34
C SER A 177 -35.83 -24.64 33.77
N SER A 178 -36.34 -23.43 33.99
CA SER A 178 -37.26 -23.15 35.10
C SER A 178 -38.50 -22.41 34.56
N SER A 179 -39.64 -22.55 35.23
CA SER A 179 -40.95 -22.20 34.68
C SER A 179 -41.71 -21.19 35.54
N TRP A 180 -42.20 -20.10 34.92
CA TRP A 180 -43.43 -19.42 35.33
C TRP A 180 -44.09 -18.83 34.08
N GLY A 181 -45.42 -18.87 34.01
CA GLY A 181 -46.14 -18.37 32.84
C GLY A 181 -47.51 -17.81 33.19
N ARG A 182 -48.01 -16.94 32.31
CA ARG A 182 -49.45 -16.65 32.19
C ARG A 182 -49.75 -16.12 30.79
N ARG A 183 -50.90 -16.51 30.25
CA ARG A 183 -51.47 -15.98 28.99
C ARG A 183 -52.05 -14.58 29.26
N TRP A 184 -52.24 -13.78 28.21
CA TRP A 184 -53.52 -13.13 27.87
C TRP A 184 -53.51 -12.74 26.38
N ALA A 185 -54.67 -12.46 25.80
CA ALA A 185 -54.85 -12.41 24.34
C ALA A 185 -54.95 -10.98 23.78
N CYS A 186 -54.66 -10.84 22.48
CA CYS A 186 -54.96 -9.65 21.67
C CYS A 186 -56.48 -9.56 21.39
N PRO A 187 -57.02 -8.36 21.14
CA PRO A 187 -57.46 -8.09 19.77
C PRO A 187 -57.07 -6.69 19.27
N GLY A 188 -56.80 -6.56 17.96
CA GLY A 188 -56.55 -5.28 17.29
C GLY A 188 -57.76 -4.72 16.55
N ARG A 189 -57.60 -3.55 15.94
CA ARG A 189 -58.41 -3.02 14.82
C ARG A 189 -57.57 -2.12 13.94
N ASP A 190 -57.71 -2.29 12.63
CA ASP A 190 -57.30 -1.30 11.64
C ASP A 190 -58.25 -0.10 11.62
N LEU A 191 -57.76 1.06 11.15
CA LEU A 191 -58.49 1.92 10.22
C LEU A 191 -57.52 2.92 9.56
N ASN A 192 -57.63 3.09 8.25
CA ASN A 192 -56.85 4.07 7.49
C ASN A 192 -57.33 5.50 7.75
N ASN A 193 -56.41 6.47 7.68
CA ASN A 193 -56.70 7.74 7.00
C ASN A 193 -55.42 8.43 6.50
N THR A 194 -55.55 9.28 5.49
CA THR A 194 -54.43 9.72 4.65
C THR A 194 -54.47 11.22 4.37
N VAL A 195 -53.28 11.83 4.18
CA VAL A 195 -53.03 13.21 3.71
C VAL A 195 -53.35 14.32 4.73
N GLY A 196 -52.41 15.25 4.91
CA GLY A 196 -52.61 16.41 5.79
C GLY A 196 -51.33 17.19 6.18
N VAL A 197 -50.27 17.16 5.38
CA VAL A 197 -49.04 17.92 5.69
C VAL A 197 -49.28 19.40 5.39
N SER A 198 -49.22 20.24 6.42
CA SER A 198 -49.26 21.70 6.30
C SER A 198 -47.89 22.30 6.59
N GLU A 199 -47.24 22.85 5.58
CA GLU A 199 -46.03 23.65 5.77
C GLU A 199 -46.39 24.99 6.45
N ARG A 200 -45.62 25.40 7.46
CA ARG A 200 -45.61 26.79 7.94
C ARG A 200 -44.37 27.11 8.77
N ALA A 201 -43.88 28.34 8.61
CA ALA A 201 -42.84 29.00 9.39
C ALA A 201 -41.40 28.45 9.26
N ALA A 202 -40.35 29.27 9.33
CA ALA A 202 -40.27 30.73 9.12
C ALA A 202 -38.82 31.15 8.83
N SER A 203 -38.64 32.30 8.19
CA SER A 203 -37.38 33.04 8.20
C SER A 203 -37.26 33.88 9.47
N SER A 204 -36.09 33.83 10.13
CA SER A 204 -35.71 34.81 11.15
C SER A 204 -34.21 35.04 11.18
N THR A 205 -33.81 36.25 10.81
CA THR A 205 -32.50 36.84 11.13
C THR A 205 -32.53 37.44 12.53
N CYS A 206 -31.47 37.24 13.31
CA CYS A 206 -31.12 38.15 14.42
C CYS A 206 -29.62 38.04 14.75
N ASP A 207 -29.13 39.05 15.47
CA ASP A 207 -27.71 39.42 15.53
C ASP A 207 -27.06 39.16 16.91
N ALA A 208 -25.74 39.30 16.96
CA ALA A 208 -24.90 39.38 18.18
C ALA A 208 -24.82 38.10 19.08
N SER A 209 -23.79 37.91 19.92
CA SER A 209 -22.61 38.74 20.20
C SER A 209 -21.39 37.88 20.60
N SER A 210 -20.18 38.42 20.44
CA SER A 210 -18.92 37.77 20.81
C SER A 210 -18.45 38.12 22.23
N ARG A 211 -17.99 37.13 23.02
CA ARG A 211 -17.00 37.31 24.11
C ARG A 211 -16.31 35.96 24.46
N PRO A 212 -15.01 35.96 24.80
CA PRO A 212 -14.24 34.74 25.07
C PRO A 212 -14.35 34.28 26.53
N TRP A 213 -14.03 33.00 26.78
CA TRP A 213 -13.87 32.44 28.13
C TRP A 213 -12.40 32.40 28.53
N SER A 214 -12.04 33.17 29.57
CA SER A 214 -10.77 33.07 30.29
C SER A 214 -10.95 32.23 31.56
N VAL A 215 -10.20 31.14 31.71
CA VAL A 215 -10.22 30.33 32.94
C VAL A 215 -9.18 30.86 33.91
N SER A 216 -9.65 31.44 35.03
CA SER A 216 -8.82 31.77 36.19
C SER A 216 -9.00 30.68 37.24
N ALA A 217 -7.92 30.00 37.63
CA ALA A 217 -7.91 29.14 38.80
C ALA A 217 -7.98 30.00 40.08
N ASN A 218 -8.66 29.51 41.12
CA ASN A 218 -8.57 30.10 42.46
C ASN A 218 -8.69 29.02 43.55
N ILE A 219 -8.07 29.29 44.69
CA ILE A 219 -7.84 28.30 45.76
C ILE A 219 -8.93 28.42 46.83
N SER A 220 -9.38 27.30 47.38
CA SER A 220 -10.04 27.24 48.69
C SER A 220 -9.51 26.06 49.50
N ALA A 221 -9.23 26.31 50.79
CA ALA A 221 -8.80 25.29 51.74
C ALA A 221 -9.98 24.84 52.61
N GLY A 222 -9.93 23.60 53.10
CA GLY A 222 -10.88 23.05 54.06
C GLY A 222 -10.23 21.90 54.83
N GLU A 223 -10.26 21.97 56.15
CA GLU A 223 -9.63 21.00 57.05
C GLU A 223 -10.48 19.74 57.23
N GLN A 224 -9.85 18.59 57.52
CA GLN A 224 -10.30 17.74 58.63
C GLN A 224 -9.18 16.83 59.18
N LYS A 225 -9.42 16.29 60.38
CA LYS A 225 -8.46 15.58 61.25
C LYS A 225 -8.40 14.09 60.88
N GLY A 226 -7.26 13.40 61.07
CA GLY A 226 -7.04 12.52 62.25
C GLY A 226 -7.53 11.07 61.98
N GLN A 227 -6.91 9.98 62.41
CA GLN A 227 -5.83 9.71 63.37
C GLN A 227 -4.95 8.51 62.91
N GLU A 228 -3.83 8.26 63.60
CA GLU A 228 -3.30 6.95 64.12
C GLU A 228 -3.66 5.62 63.41
N THR A 229 -2.87 4.55 63.35
CA THR A 229 -1.57 4.12 63.93
C THR A 229 -1.06 2.89 63.12
N SER A 230 0.13 2.28 63.31
CA SER A 230 1.29 2.51 64.20
C SER A 230 2.61 2.18 63.44
N ALA A 231 3.68 1.80 64.15
CA ALA A 231 5.06 1.68 63.69
C ALA A 231 5.69 0.28 63.87
N LYS A 232 6.68 -0.04 63.01
CA LYS A 232 7.95 -0.76 63.26
C LYS A 232 8.76 -0.77 61.94
N ARG A 233 10.03 -0.35 61.82
CA ARG A 233 11.27 -0.57 62.60
C ARG A 233 11.65 -2.06 62.69
N ASP A 234 12.87 -2.49 62.39
CA ASP A 234 14.17 -1.78 62.39
C ASP A 234 15.04 -1.99 61.13
N THR A 235 15.93 -1.00 60.90
CA THR A 235 17.37 -0.97 60.49
C THR A 235 18.01 -2.13 59.65
N ASP A 236 19.13 -1.95 58.94
CA ASP A 236 20.27 -1.03 59.17
C ASP A 236 21.06 -0.56 57.91
N ALA A 237 21.95 0.40 58.17
CA ALA A 237 23.05 1.02 57.42
C ALA A 237 23.30 0.71 55.90
N GLY A 238 23.68 1.70 55.08
CA GLY A 238 23.86 3.13 55.38
C GLY A 238 24.74 3.88 54.35
N THR A 239 24.91 5.19 54.55
CA THR A 239 25.89 6.12 53.89
C THR A 239 25.78 6.28 52.36
N THR A 240 25.92 7.45 51.73
CA THR A 240 26.10 8.89 52.11
C THR A 240 25.85 9.66 50.79
N GLU A 241 25.41 10.90 50.68
CA GLU A 241 24.86 11.98 51.51
C GLU A 241 24.56 13.13 50.52
N ASN A 242 23.76 14.12 50.93
CA ASN A 242 23.75 15.52 50.45
C ASN A 242 23.50 15.86 48.95
N GLY A 243 22.41 16.61 48.74
CA GLY A 243 22.63 18.05 48.53
C GLY A 243 22.04 18.69 47.29
N VAL A 244 20.71 18.70 47.13
CA VAL A 244 20.06 19.57 46.13
C VAL A 244 20.11 21.03 46.60
N GLY A 245 20.69 21.91 45.78
CA GLY A 245 20.62 23.37 45.95
C GLY A 245 20.03 24.02 44.70
N SER A 246 18.98 24.82 44.86
CA SER A 246 18.27 25.48 43.76
C SER A 246 18.91 26.80 43.34
N ARG A 247 18.79 27.15 42.06
CA ARG A 247 18.85 28.53 41.53
C ARG A 247 18.11 28.63 40.20
N THR A 248 17.50 29.79 39.96
CA THR A 248 16.66 30.09 38.80
C THR A 248 17.41 30.86 37.71
N ASP A 249 16.84 30.81 36.51
CA ASP A 249 16.93 31.75 35.38
C ASP A 249 18.28 32.31 34.94
N GLY A 250 18.61 32.02 33.67
CA GLY A 250 19.68 32.68 32.93
C GLY A 250 19.52 32.42 31.43
N GLN A 251 19.16 33.45 30.66
CA GLN A 251 19.04 33.34 29.21
C GLN A 251 20.41 32.99 28.58
N GLY A 252 20.43 31.96 27.74
CA GLY A 252 21.67 31.36 27.23
C GLY A 252 21.51 30.78 25.84
N MET A 253 21.09 31.61 24.87
CA MET A 253 20.96 31.26 23.45
C MET A 253 22.35 31.04 22.83
N ARG A 254 22.92 29.85 23.04
CA ARG A 254 24.26 29.48 22.55
C ARG A 254 24.22 29.09 21.08
N ASN A 255 25.14 29.65 20.29
CA ASN A 255 25.25 29.43 18.85
C ASN A 255 25.28 27.94 18.47
N SER A 256 24.34 27.51 17.64
CA SER A 256 24.21 26.13 17.14
C SER A 256 25.24 25.76 16.06
N THR A 257 26.07 26.70 15.63
CA THR A 257 27.03 26.55 14.51
C THR A 257 28.31 25.76 14.83
N ALA A 258 28.41 25.16 16.03
CA ALA A 258 29.67 24.63 16.57
C ALA A 258 29.57 23.22 17.19
N GLN A 259 28.86 22.29 16.53
CA GLN A 259 29.00 20.84 16.76
C GLN A 259 29.14 20.07 15.44
N ILE A 260 30.23 20.32 14.73
CA ILE A 260 30.76 19.32 13.78
C ILE A 260 31.36 18.21 14.63
N LEU A 261 30.64 17.10 14.78
CA LEU A 261 31.07 15.96 15.60
C LEU A 261 32.24 15.22 14.94
N ASP A 262 33.12 14.65 15.76
CA ASP A 262 34.27 13.80 15.37
C ASP A 262 33.84 12.46 14.77
N ILE A 263 33.19 12.50 13.61
CA ILE A 263 32.80 11.33 12.84
C ILE A 263 33.99 10.92 11.98
N ASP A 264 34.58 9.77 12.34
CA ASP A 264 35.62 9.08 11.58
C ASP A 264 35.35 9.12 10.06
N PRO A 265 36.24 9.68 9.23
CA PRO A 265 36.06 9.71 7.78
C PRO A 265 35.84 8.32 7.15
N GLU A 266 36.34 7.23 7.73
CA GLU A 266 36.04 5.86 7.26
C GLU A 266 34.56 5.49 7.41
N ARG A 267 33.83 6.12 8.35
CA ARG A 267 32.38 5.96 8.49
C ARG A 267 31.64 6.48 7.26
N LEU A 268 32.22 7.43 6.53
CA LEU A 268 31.62 8.12 5.39
C LEU A 268 32.04 7.53 4.01
N ASP A 269 32.92 6.52 3.95
CA ASP A 269 33.20 5.81 2.69
C ASP A 269 31.94 5.07 2.18
N PRO A 270 31.45 5.34 0.96
CA PRO A 270 30.34 4.63 0.37
C PRO A 270 30.54 3.11 0.39
N ARG A 271 29.66 2.37 1.06
CA ARG A 271 29.84 0.92 1.30
C ARG A 271 29.56 0.07 0.07
N VAL A 272 28.87 0.62 -0.92
CA VAL A 272 28.61 -0.01 -2.23
C VAL A 272 29.51 0.57 -3.32
N ALA A 273 29.64 -0.17 -4.41
CA ALA A 273 30.23 0.28 -5.67
C ALA A 273 29.41 -0.31 -6.83
N ARG A 274 29.52 0.29 -8.02
CA ARG A 274 28.90 -0.24 -9.23
C ARG A 274 29.77 -1.35 -9.82
N ASP A 275 29.17 -2.47 -10.20
CA ASP A 275 29.87 -3.60 -10.83
C ASP A 275 29.95 -3.44 -12.37
N PRO A 276 30.68 -4.33 -13.08
CA PRO A 276 30.79 -4.26 -14.54
C PRO A 276 29.48 -4.52 -15.31
N LYS A 277 28.46 -5.14 -14.71
CA LYS A 277 27.11 -5.26 -15.30
C LYS A 277 26.27 -3.98 -15.09
N GLY A 278 26.66 -3.13 -14.14
CA GLY A 278 26.01 -1.87 -13.82
C GLY A 278 25.14 -1.88 -12.56
N TYR A 279 25.14 -2.96 -11.76
CA TYR A 279 24.42 -3.06 -10.48
C TYR A 279 25.24 -2.47 -9.33
N TYR A 280 24.57 -1.99 -8.27
CA TYR A 280 25.26 -1.58 -7.04
C TYR A 280 25.41 -2.75 -6.08
N VAL A 281 26.66 -3.17 -5.87
CA VAL A 281 27.03 -4.29 -5.00
C VAL A 281 27.84 -3.81 -3.80
N LEU A 282 27.83 -4.58 -2.71
CA LEU A 282 28.57 -4.21 -1.49
C LEU A 282 30.08 -4.42 -1.70
N LYS A 283 30.91 -3.40 -1.44
CA LYS A 283 32.38 -3.49 -1.47
C LYS A 283 32.85 -4.58 -0.50
N GLU A 284 33.90 -5.31 -0.86
CA GLU A 284 34.31 -6.52 -0.15
C GLU A 284 34.62 -6.30 1.34
N LYS A 285 35.34 -5.22 1.68
CA LYS A 285 35.65 -4.87 3.08
C LYS A 285 34.41 -4.71 3.99
N TYR A 286 33.24 -4.41 3.44
CA TYR A 286 31.99 -4.27 4.20
C TYR A 286 31.10 -5.53 4.22
N ARG A 287 31.56 -6.66 3.66
CA ARG A 287 30.79 -7.93 3.64
C ARG A 287 30.83 -8.71 4.97
N LYS A 288 31.71 -8.35 5.91
CA LYS A 288 31.79 -8.98 7.24
C LYS A 288 30.55 -8.64 8.07
N GLY A 289 29.93 -9.63 8.72
CA GLY A 289 28.79 -9.43 9.64
C GLY A 289 27.45 -9.08 9.01
N ILE A 290 27.31 -9.11 7.67
CA ILE A 290 26.05 -8.80 6.98
C ILE A 290 24.99 -9.89 7.17
N ASN A 291 23.71 -9.49 7.15
CA ASN A 291 22.58 -10.41 7.32
C ASN A 291 22.30 -11.27 6.05
N PRO A 292 21.48 -12.34 6.16
CA PRO A 292 21.20 -13.24 5.05
C PRO A 292 20.62 -12.58 3.78
N ILE A 293 19.87 -11.48 3.89
CA ILE A 293 19.31 -10.78 2.73
C ILE A 293 20.40 -10.07 1.92
N GLU A 294 21.42 -9.51 2.57
CA GLU A 294 22.57 -8.93 1.87
C GLU A 294 23.40 -10.01 1.19
N LYS A 295 23.58 -11.17 1.84
CA LYS A 295 24.22 -12.35 1.22
C LYS A 295 23.46 -12.83 -0.03
N LEU A 296 22.13 -12.84 0.04
CA LEU A 296 21.24 -13.22 -1.05
C LEU A 296 21.33 -12.25 -2.23
N LYS A 297 21.40 -10.92 -1.97
CA LYS A 297 21.63 -9.89 -2.99
C LYS A 297 23.03 -9.98 -3.63
N ILE A 298 24.07 -10.27 -2.84
CA ILE A 298 25.45 -10.43 -3.34
C ILE A 298 25.60 -11.69 -4.22
N ALA A 299 24.83 -12.74 -3.95
CA ALA A 299 24.91 -13.99 -4.72
C ALA A 299 24.30 -13.89 -6.13
N LYS A 300 23.35 -12.98 -6.35
CA LYS A 300 22.60 -12.73 -7.61
C LYS A 300 21.74 -11.49 -7.38
N ASP A 301 21.86 -10.45 -8.22
CA ASP A 301 21.11 -9.20 -7.99
C ASP A 301 19.62 -9.40 -8.31
N PRO A 302 18.68 -8.97 -7.44
CA PRO A 302 17.24 -9.13 -7.69
C PRO A 302 16.68 -8.49 -8.96
N MET A 303 17.43 -7.61 -9.62
CA MET A 303 17.02 -6.96 -10.88
C MET A 303 17.51 -7.69 -12.14
N GLU A 304 18.44 -8.65 -12.06
CA GLU A 304 18.91 -9.40 -13.23
C GLU A 304 17.76 -10.05 -13.99
N ILE A 305 16.80 -10.66 -13.29
CA ILE A 305 15.61 -11.28 -13.90
C ILE A 305 14.70 -10.30 -14.67
N VAL A 306 14.80 -9.00 -14.40
CA VAL A 306 14.10 -7.92 -15.12
C VAL A 306 14.95 -7.42 -16.30
N VAL A 307 16.21 -7.07 -16.05
CA VAL A 307 17.12 -6.47 -17.04
C VAL A 307 17.52 -7.48 -18.13
N GLU A 308 17.75 -8.73 -17.74
CA GLU A 308 18.08 -9.84 -18.66
C GLU A 308 16.79 -10.48 -19.26
N ASN A 309 15.58 -9.98 -18.91
CA ASN A 309 14.26 -10.51 -19.33
C ASN A 309 14.01 -12.00 -19.01
N ARG A 310 14.72 -12.54 -18.02
CA ARG A 310 14.73 -13.97 -17.65
C ARG A 310 13.50 -14.45 -16.88
N ILE A 311 12.52 -13.57 -16.66
CA ILE A 311 11.26 -13.94 -16.01
C ILE A 311 10.48 -15.00 -16.80
N ASN A 312 10.71 -15.10 -18.12
CA ASN A 312 10.15 -16.17 -18.95
C ASN A 312 10.81 -17.52 -18.61
N GLU A 313 12.15 -17.58 -18.58
CA GLU A 313 12.92 -18.79 -18.20
C GLU A 313 12.45 -19.34 -16.84
N VAL A 314 12.26 -18.47 -15.85
CA VAL A 314 11.86 -18.88 -14.49
C VAL A 314 10.35 -19.16 -14.39
N ALA A 315 9.52 -18.69 -15.33
CA ALA A 315 8.10 -19.04 -15.40
C ALA A 315 7.86 -20.40 -16.07
N ASP A 316 8.74 -20.81 -16.98
CA ASP A 316 8.68 -22.10 -17.70
C ASP A 316 9.17 -23.30 -16.85
N VAL A 317 9.98 -23.07 -15.81
CA VAL A 317 10.39 -24.11 -14.85
C VAL A 317 9.27 -24.41 -13.86
N ASN A 318 9.06 -25.70 -13.56
CA ASN A 318 8.05 -26.15 -12.59
C ASN A 318 8.30 -25.56 -11.19
N PHE A 319 7.22 -25.19 -10.50
CA PHE A 319 7.31 -24.52 -9.20
C PHE A 319 7.96 -25.38 -8.09
N GLU A 320 7.70 -26.68 -8.08
CA GLU A 320 8.32 -27.61 -7.13
C GLU A 320 9.82 -27.79 -7.40
N GLU A 321 10.25 -27.81 -8.67
CA GLU A 321 11.67 -27.80 -9.06
C GLU A 321 12.39 -26.51 -8.63
N LEU A 322 11.74 -25.35 -8.77
CA LEU A 322 12.27 -24.08 -8.26
C LEU A 322 12.44 -24.12 -6.73
N ASP A 323 11.44 -24.61 -6.00
CA ASP A 323 11.46 -24.65 -4.53
C ASP A 323 12.41 -25.71 -3.93
N ALA A 324 12.73 -26.75 -4.71
CA ALA A 324 13.70 -27.79 -4.37
C ALA A 324 15.15 -27.27 -4.37
N THR A 325 15.47 -26.28 -5.20
CA THR A 325 16.80 -25.65 -5.21
C THR A 325 16.89 -24.49 -4.23
N LYS A 326 18.08 -24.25 -3.66
CA LYS A 326 18.30 -23.07 -2.82
C LYS A 326 18.15 -21.76 -3.61
N GLU A 327 18.66 -21.70 -4.83
CA GLU A 327 18.63 -20.48 -5.64
C GLU A 327 17.20 -20.11 -6.08
N GLY A 328 16.45 -21.07 -6.62
CA GLY A 328 15.05 -20.87 -6.99
C GLY A 328 14.17 -20.53 -5.79
N LYS A 329 14.43 -21.15 -4.62
CA LYS A 329 13.80 -20.77 -3.35
C LYS A 329 14.13 -19.32 -2.94
N ASP A 330 15.40 -18.91 -3.01
CA ASP A 330 15.82 -17.53 -2.73
C ASP A 330 15.19 -16.52 -3.72
N ASP A 331 14.95 -16.93 -4.97
CA ASP A 331 14.23 -16.15 -5.99
C ASP A 331 12.74 -16.00 -5.64
N ILE A 332 11.97 -17.09 -5.58
CA ILE A 332 10.51 -17.05 -5.37
C ILE A 332 10.12 -16.49 -4.00
N ASP A 333 10.89 -16.79 -2.95
CA ASP A 333 10.63 -16.26 -1.62
C ASP A 333 11.16 -14.84 -1.44
N THR A 334 12.20 -14.39 -2.16
CA THR A 334 12.85 -13.09 -1.88
C THR A 334 13.12 -12.21 -3.10
N ARG A 335 13.87 -12.63 -4.13
CA ARG A 335 14.23 -11.72 -5.25
C ARG A 335 12.99 -11.26 -6.03
N PHE A 336 11.99 -12.12 -6.19
CA PHE A 336 10.70 -11.81 -6.84
C PHE A 336 9.97 -10.59 -6.23
N LYS A 337 10.28 -10.21 -4.99
CA LYS A 337 9.71 -9.02 -4.34
C LYS A 337 10.22 -7.69 -4.93
N TRP A 338 11.31 -7.71 -5.72
CA TRP A 338 11.72 -6.59 -6.57
C TRP A 338 10.86 -6.47 -7.84
N LEU A 339 10.18 -7.54 -8.26
CA LEU A 339 9.13 -7.54 -9.28
C LEU A 339 7.73 -7.32 -8.66
N GLY A 340 7.68 -6.99 -7.37
CA GLY A 340 6.46 -6.82 -6.60
C GLY A 340 5.69 -8.11 -6.33
N LEU A 341 6.30 -9.28 -6.53
CA LEU A 341 5.71 -10.59 -6.31
C LEU A 341 6.13 -11.16 -4.95
N PHE A 342 5.18 -11.72 -4.21
CA PHE A 342 5.37 -12.18 -2.84
C PHE A 342 4.76 -13.57 -2.67
N HIS A 343 5.57 -14.64 -2.79
CA HIS A 343 5.11 -16.01 -2.54
C HIS A 343 4.46 -16.11 -1.14
N ARG A 344 3.34 -16.82 -1.05
CA ARG A 344 2.47 -16.94 0.13
C ARG A 344 2.66 -18.24 0.92
N ARG A 345 3.73 -19.01 0.62
CA ARG A 345 4.25 -20.24 1.26
C ARG A 345 3.42 -20.88 2.38
N LYS A 346 3.28 -20.22 3.54
CA LYS A 346 2.61 -20.77 4.74
C LYS A 346 1.08 -20.88 4.62
N HIS A 347 0.42 -20.01 3.84
CA HIS A 347 -1.06 -19.91 3.81
C HIS A 347 -1.66 -20.07 2.40
N GLN A 348 -0.91 -19.80 1.34
CA GLN A 348 -1.24 -20.22 -0.02
C GLN A 348 0.08 -20.63 -0.72
N TYR A 349 0.49 -21.89 -0.56
CA TYR A 349 1.67 -22.42 -1.24
C TYR A 349 1.50 -22.34 -2.78
N GLY A 350 2.59 -22.10 -3.51
CA GLY A 350 2.56 -21.95 -4.98
C GLY A 350 1.89 -20.66 -5.48
N ARG A 351 1.35 -19.82 -4.59
CA ARG A 351 0.65 -18.58 -4.96
C ARG A 351 1.40 -17.32 -4.55
N PHE A 352 1.33 -16.31 -5.39
CA PHE A 352 1.88 -14.99 -5.15
C PHE A 352 0.76 -13.99 -4.84
N MET A 353 1.06 -13.06 -3.93
CA MET A 353 0.44 -11.73 -3.96
C MET A 353 1.33 -10.84 -4.82
N MET A 354 0.73 -10.00 -5.67
CA MET A 354 1.43 -9.00 -6.47
C MET A 354 1.01 -7.60 -6.01
N ARG A 355 1.98 -6.69 -5.86
CA ARG A 355 1.77 -5.28 -5.47
C ARG A 355 2.33 -4.35 -6.54
N LEU A 356 1.57 -3.31 -6.87
CA LEU A 356 1.93 -2.30 -7.87
C LEU A 356 2.85 -1.20 -7.32
N LYS A 357 3.32 -0.32 -8.21
CA LYS A 357 3.47 1.11 -7.93
C LYS A 357 2.22 1.80 -8.47
N LEU A 358 1.65 2.69 -7.67
CA LEU A 358 0.43 3.43 -7.96
C LEU A 358 0.55 4.83 -7.32
N PRO A 359 1.35 5.73 -7.91
CA PRO A 359 1.65 7.03 -7.32
C PRO A 359 0.37 7.82 -7.04
N ASN A 360 0.31 8.48 -5.87
CA ASN A 360 -0.86 9.26 -5.44
C ASN A 360 -2.17 8.45 -5.34
N GLY A 361 -2.12 7.11 -5.41
CA GLY A 361 -3.27 6.23 -5.35
C GLY A 361 -4.22 6.25 -6.55
N VAL A 362 -3.86 6.92 -7.65
CA VAL A 362 -4.73 7.07 -8.82
C VAL A 362 -4.69 5.81 -9.69
N ILE A 363 -5.85 5.28 -10.06
CA ILE A 363 -6.02 4.14 -10.99
C ILE A 363 -7.20 4.42 -11.94
N ASN A 364 -7.14 3.97 -13.18
CA ASN A 364 -8.27 4.11 -14.12
C ASN A 364 -9.09 2.83 -14.30
N SER A 365 -10.27 2.95 -14.91
CA SER A 365 -11.22 1.85 -15.15
C SER A 365 -10.64 0.72 -16.01
N ARG A 366 -9.82 1.04 -17.03
CA ARG A 366 -9.10 0.05 -17.86
C ARG A 366 -8.09 -0.75 -17.04
N GLN A 367 -7.31 -0.09 -16.19
CA GLN A 367 -6.37 -0.71 -15.26
C GLN A 367 -7.10 -1.57 -14.22
N THR A 368 -8.18 -1.07 -13.63
CA THR A 368 -9.02 -1.79 -12.66
C THR A 368 -9.63 -3.05 -13.28
N ARG A 369 -10.16 -2.98 -14.51
CA ARG A 369 -10.65 -4.16 -15.26
C ARG A 369 -9.55 -5.13 -15.62
N PHE A 370 -8.32 -4.68 -15.92
CA PHE A 370 -7.19 -5.58 -16.14
C PHE A 370 -6.88 -6.39 -14.86
N LEU A 371 -6.74 -5.72 -13.71
CA LEU A 371 -6.49 -6.38 -12.43
C LEU A 371 -7.63 -7.34 -12.04
N ALA A 372 -8.89 -6.96 -12.31
CA ALA A 372 -10.07 -7.80 -12.11
C ALA A 372 -10.01 -9.09 -12.94
N ASN A 373 -9.58 -9.00 -14.21
CA ASN A 373 -9.36 -10.18 -15.06
C ASN A 373 -8.26 -11.10 -14.51
N CYS A 374 -7.14 -10.55 -14.03
CA CYS A 374 -6.08 -11.34 -13.39
C CYS A 374 -6.62 -12.15 -12.20
N ILE A 375 -7.33 -11.53 -11.26
CA ILE A 375 -7.82 -12.26 -10.07
C ILE A 375 -8.97 -13.22 -10.39
N LYS A 376 -9.82 -12.90 -11.38
CA LYS A 376 -10.95 -13.76 -11.79
C LYS A 376 -10.50 -15.17 -12.19
N LYS A 377 -9.31 -15.30 -12.80
CA LYS A 377 -8.72 -16.59 -13.21
C LYS A 377 -8.53 -17.56 -12.03
N TYR A 378 -8.34 -17.06 -10.82
CA TYR A 378 -7.97 -17.87 -9.65
C TYR A 378 -9.13 -18.26 -8.73
N GLY A 379 -10.37 -17.87 -9.08
CA GLY A 379 -11.57 -18.22 -8.33
C GLY A 379 -11.45 -17.90 -6.83
N PRO A 380 -11.67 -18.85 -5.90
CA PRO A 380 -11.60 -18.59 -4.46
C PRO A 380 -10.20 -18.21 -3.95
N ASN A 381 -9.15 -18.39 -4.75
CA ASN A 381 -7.79 -17.92 -4.42
C ASN A 381 -7.52 -16.47 -4.87
N GLY A 382 -8.39 -15.92 -5.73
CA GLY A 382 -8.24 -14.59 -6.33
C GLY A 382 -9.09 -13.55 -5.63
N CYS A 383 -8.44 -12.54 -5.07
CA CYS A 383 -9.06 -11.31 -4.58
C CYS A 383 -8.07 -10.15 -4.63
N ALA A 384 -8.54 -8.94 -4.41
CA ALA A 384 -7.69 -7.75 -4.29
C ALA A 384 -7.84 -7.09 -2.90
N ASP A 385 -6.82 -6.33 -2.51
CA ASP A 385 -6.85 -5.48 -1.33
C ASP A 385 -6.29 -4.08 -1.64
N VAL A 386 -6.99 -3.04 -1.20
CA VAL A 386 -6.42 -1.71 -1.00
C VAL A 386 -5.53 -1.73 0.26
N THR A 387 -4.42 -0.99 0.23
CA THR A 387 -3.40 -1.01 1.28
C THR A 387 -3.12 0.36 1.88
N THR A 388 -2.51 0.36 3.07
CA THR A 388 -2.06 1.48 3.91
C THR A 388 -1.01 2.42 3.30
N ARG A 389 -0.86 2.41 1.97
CA ARG A 389 -0.12 3.39 1.17
C ARG A 389 -0.83 3.68 -0.15
N GLN A 390 -2.17 3.75 -0.11
CA GLN A 390 -3.06 3.99 -1.26
C GLN A 390 -2.66 3.19 -2.52
N ASN A 391 -2.56 1.87 -2.38
CA ASN A 391 -2.02 1.00 -3.43
C ASN A 391 -2.75 -0.34 -3.45
N CYS A 392 -2.91 -0.93 -4.63
CA CYS A 392 -3.58 -2.20 -4.84
C CYS A 392 -2.63 -3.41 -4.69
N GLN A 393 -3.15 -4.49 -4.12
CA GLN A 393 -2.57 -5.82 -4.18
C GLN A 393 -3.56 -6.80 -4.81
N ILE A 394 -3.09 -7.64 -5.75
CA ILE A 394 -3.85 -8.79 -6.26
C ILE A 394 -3.30 -10.10 -5.69
N ARG A 395 -4.14 -11.14 -5.61
CA ARG A 395 -3.81 -12.45 -5.01
C ARG A 395 -4.19 -13.61 -5.93
N GLY A 396 -3.63 -14.79 -5.65
CA GLY A 396 -3.91 -16.04 -6.37
C GLY A 396 -3.00 -16.30 -7.57
N VAL A 397 -2.12 -15.36 -7.92
CA VAL A 397 -1.16 -15.44 -9.04
C VAL A 397 -0.30 -16.70 -8.93
N VAL A 398 -0.10 -17.40 -10.04
CA VAL A 398 0.79 -18.57 -10.18
C VAL A 398 2.04 -18.17 -10.97
N ASN A 399 3.09 -19.00 -10.94
CA ASN A 399 4.40 -18.67 -11.52
C ASN A 399 4.32 -18.45 -13.04
N GLU A 400 3.58 -19.33 -13.71
CA GLU A 400 3.43 -19.45 -15.16
C GLU A 400 2.69 -18.24 -15.76
N ASP A 401 1.84 -17.58 -14.97
CA ASP A 401 1.10 -16.38 -15.37
C ASP A 401 1.91 -15.08 -15.22
N VAL A 402 3.05 -15.11 -14.52
CA VAL A 402 3.81 -13.88 -14.19
C VAL A 402 4.24 -13.08 -15.43
N PRO A 403 4.84 -13.66 -16.50
CA PRO A 403 5.26 -12.89 -17.67
C PRO A 403 4.08 -12.24 -18.40
N ALA A 404 2.96 -12.96 -18.51
CA ALA A 404 1.73 -12.46 -19.12
C ALA A 404 1.13 -11.30 -18.32
N ILE A 405 1.12 -11.38 -16.99
CA ILE A 405 0.63 -10.31 -16.13
C ILE A 405 1.56 -9.09 -16.18
N LEU A 406 2.88 -9.26 -16.14
CA LEU A 406 3.85 -8.15 -16.26
C LEU A 406 3.71 -7.41 -17.60
N LYS A 407 3.57 -8.16 -18.71
CA LYS A 407 3.30 -7.59 -20.04
C LYS A 407 1.97 -6.83 -20.06
N GLY A 408 0.92 -7.42 -19.49
CA GLY A 408 -0.41 -6.79 -19.43
C GLY A 408 -0.46 -5.52 -18.57
N LEU A 409 0.26 -5.49 -17.44
CA LEU A 409 0.43 -4.29 -16.61
C LEU A 409 1.05 -3.15 -17.43
N SER A 410 2.16 -3.42 -18.12
CA SER A 410 2.83 -2.44 -18.98
C SER A 410 1.89 -1.91 -20.08
N GLN A 411 1.12 -2.79 -20.73
CA GLN A 411 0.12 -2.43 -21.74
C GLN A 411 -1.03 -1.54 -21.23
N VAL A 412 -1.26 -1.46 -19.91
CA VAL A 412 -2.23 -0.55 -19.28
C VAL A 412 -1.56 0.60 -18.48
N GLY A 413 -0.25 0.79 -18.61
CA GLY A 413 0.49 1.87 -17.93
C GLY A 413 0.70 1.62 -16.43
N LEU A 414 0.76 0.36 -15.99
CA LEU A 414 1.08 -0.04 -14.62
C LEU A 414 2.45 -0.74 -14.55
N THR A 415 3.06 -0.72 -13.36
CA THR A 415 4.23 -1.53 -13.03
C THR A 415 4.14 -2.05 -11.59
N SER A 416 4.81 -3.17 -11.31
CA SER A 416 4.96 -3.74 -9.97
C SER A 416 6.38 -3.56 -9.39
N LEU A 417 7.29 -2.96 -10.16
CA LEU A 417 8.71 -2.91 -9.80
C LEU A 417 8.98 -2.22 -8.45
N GLN A 418 9.91 -2.83 -7.71
CA GLN A 418 10.45 -2.35 -6.44
C GLN A 418 9.37 -2.09 -5.36
N SER A 419 8.20 -2.73 -5.43
CA SER A 419 7.14 -2.51 -4.43
C SER A 419 7.35 -3.31 -3.12
N GLY A 420 8.41 -4.13 -3.06
CA GLY A 420 8.77 -5.01 -1.96
C GLY A 420 10.11 -4.70 -1.27
N MET A 421 10.69 -5.76 -0.70
CA MET A 421 11.95 -5.85 0.07
C MET A 421 12.64 -4.54 0.47
N ASP A 422 13.78 -4.23 -0.13
CA ASP A 422 14.73 -3.19 0.29
C ASP A 422 14.89 -2.16 -0.83
N SER A 423 13.74 -1.58 -1.15
CA SER A 423 13.53 -0.66 -2.26
C SER A 423 12.49 0.39 -1.85
N VAL A 424 12.36 1.44 -2.66
CA VAL A 424 11.41 2.52 -2.41
C VAL A 424 9.97 2.07 -2.62
N ARG A 425 9.13 2.35 -1.63
CA ARG A 425 7.71 1.95 -1.61
C ARG A 425 6.83 2.91 -2.41
N ASN A 426 5.51 2.78 -2.26
CA ASN A 426 4.59 3.63 -3.01
C ASN A 426 4.76 5.10 -2.60
N PRO A 427 4.95 6.04 -3.54
CA PRO A 427 4.84 7.47 -3.28
C PRO A 427 3.39 7.81 -2.94
N VAL A 428 3.19 8.40 -1.76
CA VAL A 428 1.87 8.78 -1.23
C VAL A 428 1.64 10.27 -1.42
N GLY A 429 0.42 10.67 -1.76
CA GLY A 429 -0.01 12.06 -1.91
C GLY A 429 -1.46 12.28 -1.52
N ASN A 430 -1.89 13.54 -1.55
CA ASN A 430 -3.25 13.96 -1.23
C ASN A 430 -4.26 13.16 -2.09
N PRO A 431 -5.19 12.38 -1.50
CA PRO A 431 -6.22 11.67 -2.27
C PRO A 431 -7.16 12.64 -3.02
N LEU A 432 -7.25 13.89 -2.59
CA LEU A 432 -8.05 14.96 -3.21
C LEU A 432 -7.24 15.87 -4.16
N ALA A 433 -6.02 15.46 -4.52
CA ALA A 433 -5.13 16.24 -5.39
C ALA A 433 -5.77 16.63 -6.74
N GLY A 434 -5.70 17.90 -7.09
CA GLY A 434 -6.26 18.48 -8.31
C GLY A 434 -7.77 18.72 -8.31
N ILE A 435 -8.50 18.39 -7.23
CA ILE A 435 -9.98 18.49 -7.17
C ILE A 435 -10.53 19.22 -5.93
N ASP A 436 -9.79 19.26 -4.82
CA ASP A 436 -10.22 19.90 -3.57
C ASP A 436 -10.07 21.43 -3.60
N PRO A 437 -11.11 22.22 -3.28
CA PRO A 437 -11.02 23.67 -3.12
C PRO A 437 -10.01 24.16 -2.07
N SER A 438 -9.65 23.32 -1.10
CA SER A 438 -8.73 23.62 0.00
C SER A 438 -7.38 22.89 -0.11
N GLU A 439 -7.01 22.40 -1.30
CA GLU A 439 -5.68 21.82 -1.50
C GLU A 439 -4.60 22.92 -1.55
N ILE A 440 -3.42 22.60 -1.00
CA ILE A 440 -2.26 23.48 -1.03
C ILE A 440 -1.59 23.40 -2.40
N ILE A 441 -1.40 22.18 -2.90
CA ILE A 441 -0.78 21.90 -4.19
C ILE A 441 -1.16 20.49 -4.69
N ASP A 442 -1.32 20.32 -6.00
CA ASP A 442 -1.62 19.02 -6.61
C ASP A 442 -0.39 18.11 -6.48
N THR A 443 -0.51 17.05 -5.69
CA THR A 443 0.63 16.15 -5.41
C THR A 443 0.89 15.10 -6.51
N ARG A 444 0.03 15.02 -7.54
CA ARG A 444 0.12 13.99 -8.60
C ARG A 444 1.39 14.12 -9.46
N PRO A 445 1.82 15.31 -9.94
CA PRO A 445 3.02 15.46 -10.76
C PRO A 445 4.28 14.97 -10.03
N TYR A 446 4.47 15.40 -8.77
CA TYR A 446 5.64 15.01 -7.96
C TYR A 446 5.64 13.51 -7.67
N ASN A 447 4.50 12.92 -7.28
CA ASN A 447 4.41 11.49 -7.02
C ASN A 447 4.62 10.65 -8.30
N GLN A 448 4.17 11.12 -9.47
CA GLN A 448 4.44 10.47 -10.75
C GLN A 448 5.94 10.58 -11.12
N ALA A 449 6.55 11.76 -10.98
CA ALA A 449 7.97 11.97 -11.23
C ALA A 449 8.85 11.10 -10.31
N LEU A 450 8.51 11.03 -9.01
CA LEU A 450 9.13 10.11 -8.06
C LEU A 450 8.97 8.65 -8.52
N SER A 451 7.75 8.21 -8.87
CA SER A 451 7.51 6.83 -9.32
C SER A 451 8.28 6.49 -10.61
N ASN A 452 8.36 7.42 -11.56
CA ASN A 452 9.11 7.30 -12.80
C ASN A 452 10.61 7.16 -12.51
N TYR A 453 11.19 8.05 -11.70
CA TYR A 453 12.58 7.94 -11.25
C TYR A 453 12.84 6.62 -10.51
N ILE A 454 11.98 6.24 -9.56
CA ILE A 454 12.12 5.02 -8.76
C ILE A 454 12.14 3.78 -9.66
N THR A 455 11.24 3.72 -10.64
CA THR A 455 11.05 2.53 -11.48
C THR A 455 11.84 2.56 -12.79
N GLY A 456 12.65 3.60 -13.06
CA GLY A 456 13.33 3.76 -14.35
C GLY A 456 12.34 3.85 -15.52
N ASN A 457 11.21 4.56 -15.34
CA ASN A 457 10.07 4.56 -16.26
C ASN A 457 9.52 3.14 -16.58
N GLY A 458 9.66 2.20 -15.63
CA GLY A 458 9.19 0.82 -15.75
C GLY A 458 10.24 -0.22 -16.13
N THR A 459 11.50 0.16 -16.41
CA THR A 459 12.60 -0.78 -16.72
C THR A 459 13.39 -1.24 -15.49
N GLY A 460 13.34 -0.46 -14.41
CA GLY A 460 14.14 -0.63 -13.19
C GLY A 460 15.26 0.41 -13.07
N ASN A 461 15.43 0.99 -11.87
CA ASN A 461 16.51 1.94 -11.59
C ASN A 461 17.56 1.30 -10.67
N LEU A 462 18.67 0.84 -11.26
CA LEU A 462 19.73 0.10 -10.57
C LEU A 462 20.51 0.93 -9.53
N GLU A 463 20.43 2.26 -9.59
CA GLU A 463 21.05 3.15 -8.59
C GLU A 463 20.47 2.94 -7.19
N ILE A 464 19.19 2.56 -7.07
CA ILE A 464 18.45 2.55 -5.79
C ILE A 464 17.80 1.20 -5.45
N THR A 465 18.04 0.14 -6.22
CA THR A 465 17.44 -1.18 -5.97
C THR A 465 18.08 -1.92 -4.79
N ASN A 466 19.33 -1.62 -4.46
CA ASN A 466 20.07 -2.24 -3.35
C ASN A 466 20.19 -1.32 -2.11
N LEU A 467 19.05 -0.89 -1.55
CA LEU A 467 19.05 -0.21 -0.25
C LEU A 467 19.36 -1.21 0.90
N PRO A 468 19.77 -0.74 2.09
CA PRO A 468 19.86 -1.57 3.29
C PRO A 468 18.50 -2.07 3.78
N ARG A 469 17.42 -1.31 3.53
CA ARG A 469 16.06 -1.63 3.98
C ARG A 469 14.96 -0.93 3.15
N LYS A 470 13.69 -1.28 3.41
CA LYS A 470 12.50 -0.55 2.91
C LYS A 470 12.63 0.95 3.20
N TRP A 471 12.13 1.78 2.29
CA TRP A 471 12.09 3.23 2.43
C TRP A 471 10.77 3.77 1.84
N ASN A 472 10.07 4.61 2.60
CA ASN A 472 8.75 5.17 2.32
C ASN A 472 8.86 6.68 1.99
N VAL A 473 8.07 7.17 1.03
CA VAL A 473 8.02 8.60 0.68
C VAL A 473 6.59 9.13 0.54
N ALA A 474 6.35 10.35 1.02
CA ALA A 474 5.10 11.07 0.84
C ALA A 474 5.35 12.52 0.41
N VAL A 475 4.48 13.06 -0.45
CA VAL A 475 4.43 14.48 -0.83
C VAL A 475 3.12 15.05 -0.32
N VAL A 476 3.17 16.03 0.57
CA VAL A 476 1.98 16.63 1.18
C VAL A 476 1.38 17.71 0.28
N GLY A 477 0.05 17.75 0.20
CA GLY A 477 -0.69 18.83 -0.48
C GLY A 477 -2.05 19.13 0.16
N SER A 478 -2.29 18.63 1.37
CA SER A 478 -3.50 18.86 2.16
C SER A 478 -3.17 19.41 3.53
N HIS A 479 -3.94 20.38 4.05
CA HIS A 479 -3.83 20.79 5.45
C HIS A 479 -4.22 19.65 6.41
N ASP A 480 -5.04 18.71 5.95
CA ASP A 480 -5.50 17.51 6.66
C ASP A 480 -4.38 16.48 6.96
N LEU A 481 -3.23 16.62 6.29
CA LEU A 481 -2.12 15.67 6.25
C LEU A 481 -2.59 14.23 5.98
N TYR A 482 -3.37 14.03 4.90
CA TYR A 482 -3.84 12.70 4.47
C TYR A 482 -2.71 11.72 4.14
N GLU A 483 -1.50 12.23 3.91
CA GLU A 483 -0.32 11.51 3.43
C GLU A 483 0.54 10.94 4.58
N HIS A 484 0.18 11.29 5.83
CA HIS A 484 0.82 10.91 7.09
C HIS A 484 2.35 11.16 7.08
N PRO A 485 2.81 12.41 6.89
CA PRO A 485 4.23 12.72 6.68
C PRO A 485 5.13 12.19 7.81
N HIS A 486 4.68 12.31 9.06
CA HIS A 486 5.38 11.85 10.26
C HIS A 486 5.81 10.37 10.24
N ILE A 487 5.25 9.48 9.41
CA ILE A 487 5.62 8.04 9.35
C ILE A 487 6.25 7.59 8.01
N ASN A 488 6.82 8.53 7.26
CA ASN A 488 7.59 8.26 6.04
C ASN A 488 9.09 8.47 6.28
N ASP A 489 9.95 7.69 5.59
CA ASP A 489 11.41 7.86 5.69
C ASP A 489 11.86 9.19 5.03
N LEU A 490 11.06 9.75 4.13
CA LEU A 490 11.13 11.13 3.66
C LEU A 490 9.70 11.68 3.44
N ALA A 491 9.43 12.89 3.90
CA ALA A 491 8.22 13.63 3.58
C ALA A 491 8.54 15.05 3.10
N TYR A 492 7.87 15.47 2.03
CA TYR A 492 7.91 16.82 1.46
C TYR A 492 6.71 17.60 2.00
N ILE A 493 6.98 18.69 2.74
CA ILE A 493 5.98 19.57 3.37
C ILE A 493 5.94 20.88 2.57
N PRO A 494 4.82 21.25 1.93
CA PRO A 494 4.75 22.41 1.04
C PRO A 494 5.08 23.71 1.78
N ALA A 495 6.06 24.47 1.28
CA ALA A 495 6.57 25.66 1.95
C ALA A 495 7.07 26.70 0.94
N MET A 496 6.71 27.97 1.16
CA MET A 496 7.21 29.10 0.35
C MET A 496 8.55 29.59 0.88
N LYS A 497 9.49 29.89 -0.02
CA LYS A 497 10.77 30.51 0.34
C LYS A 497 11.19 31.52 -0.73
N ASP A 498 11.55 32.73 -0.31
CA ASP A 498 12.01 33.84 -1.18
C ASP A 498 11.10 34.05 -2.42
N GLY A 499 9.78 33.97 -2.20
CA GLY A 499 8.75 34.10 -3.23
C GLY A 499 8.54 32.88 -4.14
N LYS A 500 9.26 31.77 -3.92
CA LYS A 500 9.20 30.53 -4.72
C LYS A 500 8.46 29.41 -3.98
N MET A 501 7.81 28.54 -4.73
CA MET A 501 7.18 27.32 -4.20
C MET A 501 8.20 26.18 -4.07
N GLY A 502 8.09 25.42 -2.99
CA GLY A 502 8.96 24.29 -2.72
C GLY A 502 8.51 23.49 -1.51
N PHE A 503 9.44 22.76 -0.90
CA PHE A 503 9.15 21.81 0.16
C PHE A 503 10.20 21.84 1.28
N ASN A 504 9.74 22.06 2.51
CA ASN A 504 10.46 21.71 3.74
C ASN A 504 10.49 20.18 3.91
N LEU A 505 11.51 19.66 4.59
CA LEU A 505 11.85 18.23 4.54
C LEU A 505 11.87 17.57 5.92
N LEU A 506 11.07 16.52 6.09
CA LEU A 506 11.12 15.61 7.26
C LEU A 506 11.70 14.26 6.85
N VAL A 507 12.51 13.64 7.72
CA VAL A 507 13.25 12.40 7.45
C VAL A 507 13.15 11.37 8.57
N GLY A 508 13.28 10.09 8.19
CA GLY A 508 13.51 8.96 9.09
C GLY A 508 12.26 8.25 9.64
N GLY A 509 11.07 8.86 9.59
CA GLY A 509 9.84 8.38 10.22
C GLY A 509 9.49 6.93 9.88
N PHE A 510 9.27 6.10 10.90
CA PHE A 510 9.15 4.66 10.68
C PHE A 510 8.49 3.81 11.76
N PHE A 511 7.79 2.76 11.32
CA PHE A 511 7.38 1.63 12.18
C PHE A 511 8.17 0.34 11.94
N SER A 512 8.44 -0.38 13.03
CA SER A 512 9.06 -1.72 13.10
C SER A 512 8.73 -2.43 14.44
N PRO A 513 8.95 -3.76 14.55
CA PRO A 513 8.77 -4.50 15.81
C PRO A 513 9.64 -4.06 16.99
N LYS A 514 10.72 -3.29 16.77
CA LYS A 514 11.69 -2.92 17.82
C LYS A 514 11.60 -1.44 18.24
N ARG A 515 11.16 -0.58 17.33
CA ARG A 515 11.12 0.88 17.49
C ARG A 515 10.14 1.44 16.47
N CYS A 516 9.36 2.41 16.91
CA CYS A 516 8.51 3.26 16.08
C CYS A 516 8.92 4.70 16.37
N GLU A 517 9.08 5.53 15.33
CA GLU A 517 9.50 6.93 15.42
C GLU A 517 8.74 7.79 14.41
N GLU A 518 8.59 9.06 14.74
CA GLU A 518 8.14 10.09 13.80
C GLU A 518 9.32 10.64 12.98
N ALA A 519 9.03 11.34 11.88
CA ALA A 519 10.02 11.94 11.01
C ALA A 519 10.47 13.30 11.59
N ILE A 520 11.79 13.51 11.69
CA ILE A 520 12.37 14.75 12.21
C ILE A 520 12.72 15.71 11.06
N PRO A 521 12.75 17.04 11.28
CA PRO A 521 13.24 17.98 10.28
C PRO A 521 14.68 17.67 9.85
N LEU A 522 14.96 17.76 8.55
CA LEU A 522 16.31 17.72 8.00
C LEU A 522 17.03 19.08 8.09
N ASP A 523 16.32 20.12 8.54
CA ASP A 523 16.64 21.54 8.31
C ASP A 523 17.08 21.80 6.87
N ALA A 524 16.17 21.49 5.95
CA ALA A 524 16.37 21.72 4.54
C ALA A 524 15.07 22.05 3.81
N TRP A 525 15.20 22.89 2.78
CA TRP A 525 14.16 23.22 1.80
C TRP A 525 14.69 22.95 0.39
N VAL A 526 13.80 22.57 -0.53
CA VAL A 526 14.10 22.46 -1.96
C VAL A 526 12.99 23.07 -2.80
N HIS A 527 13.34 23.64 -3.95
CA HIS A 527 12.38 24.10 -4.95
C HIS A 527 11.55 22.93 -5.49
N GLU A 528 10.33 23.18 -5.95
CA GLU A 528 9.41 22.11 -6.40
C GLU A 528 9.97 21.22 -7.54
N GLN A 529 10.90 21.75 -8.33
CA GLN A 529 11.58 21.03 -9.42
C GLN A 529 12.65 20.05 -8.90
N ASP A 530 13.20 20.29 -7.72
CA ASP A 530 14.31 19.53 -7.12
C ASP A 530 13.84 18.33 -6.28
N VAL A 531 12.54 18.02 -6.27
CA VAL A 531 11.96 16.84 -5.61
C VAL A 531 12.63 15.53 -6.02
N VAL A 532 12.91 15.32 -7.32
CA VAL A 532 13.60 14.11 -7.79
C VAL A 532 15.10 14.14 -7.48
N PRO A 533 15.85 15.23 -7.75
CA PRO A 533 17.23 15.40 -7.26
C PRO A 533 17.45 15.13 -5.77
N LEU A 534 16.60 15.67 -4.89
CA LEU A 534 16.67 15.38 -3.46
C LEU A 534 16.40 13.90 -3.17
N CYS A 535 15.36 13.33 -3.77
CA CYS A 535 15.06 11.90 -3.60
C CYS A 535 16.26 11.03 -3.96
N HIS A 536 16.96 11.36 -5.06
CA HIS A 536 18.23 10.72 -5.43
C HIS A 536 19.30 10.89 -4.35
N ALA A 537 19.55 12.12 -3.89
CA ALA A 537 20.57 12.44 -2.89
C ALA A 537 20.33 11.71 -1.54
N VAL A 538 19.10 11.73 -1.02
CA VAL A 538 18.71 11.03 0.23
C VAL A 538 18.83 9.50 0.08
N LEU A 539 18.38 8.94 -1.05
CA LEU A 539 18.45 7.50 -1.29
C LEU A 539 19.88 7.01 -1.49
N THR A 540 20.73 7.77 -2.18
CA THR A 540 22.14 7.42 -2.37
C THR A 540 22.93 7.54 -1.06
N THR A 541 22.70 8.58 -0.24
CA THR A 541 23.23 8.64 1.14
C THR A 541 22.85 7.40 1.95
N PHE A 542 21.57 7.00 1.94
CA PHE A 542 21.11 5.82 2.68
C PHE A 542 21.66 4.49 2.11
N ARG A 543 21.75 4.36 0.79
CA ARG A 543 22.36 3.23 0.07
C ARG A 543 23.83 3.05 0.45
N ASP A 544 24.57 4.14 0.40
CA ASP A 544 26.02 4.22 0.59
C ASP A 544 26.40 3.98 2.06
N LEU A 545 25.76 4.69 2.99
CA LEU A 545 26.23 4.78 4.37
C LEU A 545 25.43 3.94 5.37
N GLY A 546 24.26 3.39 4.99
CA GLY A 546 23.37 2.69 5.91
C GLY A 546 23.94 1.39 6.50
N ALA A 547 23.43 1.00 7.67
CA ALA A 547 23.80 -0.26 8.34
C ALA A 547 23.17 -1.48 7.65
N ARG A 548 23.98 -2.53 7.43
CA ARG A 548 23.60 -3.75 6.68
C ARG A 548 23.72 -5.05 7.51
N SER A 549 23.95 -4.93 8.82
CA SER A 549 23.95 -6.05 9.78
C SER A 549 22.52 -6.34 10.27
N ASN A 550 22.18 -6.08 11.54
CA ASN A 550 20.88 -6.45 12.13
C ASN A 550 19.70 -5.75 11.41
N ARG A 551 18.82 -6.53 10.77
CA ARG A 551 17.64 -6.08 9.99
C ARG A 551 16.65 -5.18 10.75
N GLN A 552 16.65 -5.22 12.08
CA GLN A 552 15.84 -4.32 12.91
C GLN A 552 16.46 -2.91 13.05
N LYS A 553 17.77 -2.77 12.85
CA LYS A 553 18.55 -1.52 12.88
C LYS A 553 19.01 -1.04 11.49
N CYS A 554 18.34 -1.45 10.41
CA CYS A 554 18.72 -1.10 9.02
C CYS A 554 17.87 0.02 8.39
N ARG A 555 16.93 0.65 9.11
CA ARG A 555 16.09 1.76 8.58
C ARG A 555 16.82 3.10 8.66
N MET A 556 16.39 4.08 7.87
CA MET A 556 17.13 5.33 7.70
C MET A 556 17.29 6.13 8.99
N MET A 557 16.33 6.09 9.93
CA MET A 557 16.53 6.71 11.25
C MET A 557 17.78 6.18 11.97
N TRP A 558 18.08 4.87 11.89
CA TRP A 558 19.30 4.28 12.48
C TRP A 558 20.60 4.69 11.78
N LEU A 559 20.54 5.39 10.64
CA LEU A 559 21.67 6.09 10.02
C LEU A 559 21.74 7.54 10.52
N ILE A 560 20.59 8.17 10.76
CA ILE A 560 20.48 9.53 11.31
C ILE A 560 20.89 9.56 12.79
N ASP A 561 20.52 8.56 13.61
CA ASP A 561 20.99 8.44 14.99
C ASP A 561 22.53 8.24 15.06
N ASP A 562 23.11 7.57 14.05
CA ASP A 562 24.51 7.10 14.00
C ASP A 562 25.47 8.14 13.39
N LEU A 563 24.94 9.14 12.67
CA LEU A 563 25.69 10.28 12.13
C LEU A 563 25.30 11.62 12.79
N GLY A 564 24.15 11.69 13.47
CA GLY A 564 23.48 12.96 13.74
C GLY A 564 22.85 13.56 12.48
N VAL A 565 21.81 14.38 12.66
CA VAL A 565 21.04 14.95 11.54
C VAL A 565 21.88 15.89 10.66
N GLU A 566 22.79 16.67 11.23
CA GLU A 566 23.65 17.61 10.48
C GLU A 566 24.66 16.91 9.56
N CYS A 567 25.33 15.84 10.02
CA CYS A 567 26.23 15.08 9.15
C CYS A 567 25.43 14.34 8.06
N PHE A 568 24.27 13.76 8.40
CA PHE A 568 23.38 13.18 7.40
C PHE A 568 22.93 14.21 6.35
N ARG A 569 22.57 15.43 6.78
CA ARG A 569 22.23 16.57 5.90
C ARG A 569 23.39 16.94 4.97
N GLN A 570 24.62 17.04 5.50
CA GLN A 570 25.82 17.32 4.69
C GLN A 570 26.10 16.20 3.67
N GLU A 571 25.88 14.94 4.01
CA GLU A 571 26.04 13.81 3.08
C GLU A 571 24.98 13.80 1.97
N VAL A 572 23.76 14.28 2.24
CA VAL A 572 22.74 14.55 1.22
C VAL A 572 23.15 15.74 0.34
N GLU A 573 23.60 16.84 0.93
CA GLU A 573 24.03 18.06 0.22
C GLU A 573 25.17 17.78 -0.79
N LYS A 574 26.19 17.02 -0.40
CA LYS A 574 27.28 16.55 -1.29
C LYS A 574 26.79 15.77 -2.52
N ARG A 575 25.57 15.20 -2.46
CA ARG A 575 24.92 14.38 -3.49
C ARG A 575 23.76 15.09 -4.21
N MET A 576 23.45 16.34 -3.86
CA MET A 576 22.50 17.17 -4.63
C MET A 576 23.07 17.49 -6.02
N LEU A 577 22.25 17.38 -7.06
CA LEU A 577 22.63 17.64 -8.45
C LEU A 577 21.59 18.57 -9.12
N PRO A 578 22.01 19.54 -9.96
CA PRO A 578 23.39 19.82 -10.36
C PRO A 578 24.18 20.69 -9.35
N SER A 579 23.50 21.35 -8.41
CA SER A 579 24.06 22.45 -7.61
C SER A 579 25.07 22.06 -6.53
N LYS A 580 24.94 20.86 -5.94
CA LYS A 580 25.57 20.49 -4.65
C LYS A 580 25.29 21.47 -3.50
N VAL A 581 24.19 22.20 -3.60
CA VAL A 581 23.66 23.08 -2.54
C VAL A 581 22.34 22.50 -2.08
N LEU A 582 22.19 22.38 -0.76
CA LEU A 582 20.92 22.08 -0.10
C LEU A 582 20.60 23.28 0.79
N GLU A 583 19.53 24.01 0.47
CA GLU A 583 19.16 25.18 1.28
C GLU A 583 18.69 24.76 2.68
N ARG A 584 18.84 25.64 3.67
CA ARG A 584 18.20 25.52 4.99
C ARG A 584 16.67 25.68 4.85
N ALA A 585 15.92 25.16 5.82
CA ALA A 585 14.46 25.16 5.79
C ALA A 585 13.87 26.57 5.61
N ALA A 586 12.68 26.66 5.00
CA ALA A 586 11.84 27.84 5.10
C ALA A 586 11.34 27.98 6.55
N PRO A 587 11.30 29.19 7.14
CA PRO A 587 10.90 29.38 8.54
C PRO A 587 9.49 28.89 8.88
N GLU A 588 8.59 28.95 7.89
CA GLU A 588 7.19 28.51 7.98
C GLU A 588 6.87 27.61 6.79
N ASP A 589 5.89 26.73 6.96
CA ASP A 589 5.29 25.93 5.89
C ASP A 589 3.84 26.35 5.62
N LEU A 590 3.22 25.79 4.59
CA LEU A 590 1.85 26.10 4.17
C LEU A 590 0.79 25.25 4.90
N ILE A 591 1.14 24.54 5.97
CA ILE A 591 0.17 23.76 6.75
C ILE A 591 -0.52 24.67 7.77
N ASN A 592 -1.82 24.89 7.60
CA ASN A 592 -2.63 25.53 8.64
C ASN A 592 -2.68 24.63 9.87
N GLN A 593 -1.91 24.98 10.91
CA GLN A 593 -1.76 24.16 12.12
C GLN A 593 -3.08 23.98 12.91
N SER A 594 -4.05 24.88 12.72
CA SER A 594 -5.39 24.80 13.33
C SER A 594 -6.37 23.90 12.58
N TRP A 595 -5.96 23.29 11.47
CA TRP A 595 -6.86 22.56 10.58
C TRP A 595 -7.36 21.24 11.16
N LYS A 596 -8.69 21.13 11.31
CA LYS A 596 -9.35 19.87 11.64
C LYS A 596 -9.47 18.99 10.40
N ARG A 597 -8.80 17.82 10.40
CA ARG A 597 -8.89 16.80 9.34
C ARG A 597 -10.35 16.55 8.95
N ARG A 598 -10.66 16.77 7.68
CA ARG A 598 -11.99 16.58 7.09
C ARG A 598 -12.25 15.10 6.81
N ASP A 599 -13.53 14.73 6.82
CA ASP A 599 -13.98 13.49 6.22
C ASP A 599 -14.05 13.63 4.70
N TYR A 600 -13.68 12.59 3.96
CA TYR A 600 -13.79 12.50 2.51
C TYR A 600 -14.96 11.61 2.05
N PHE A 601 -15.63 10.88 2.96
CA PHE A 601 -16.84 10.12 2.64
C PHE A 601 -18.00 11.03 2.27
N GLY A 602 -18.91 10.54 1.42
CA GLY A 602 -20.07 11.28 0.96
C GLY A 602 -19.78 12.06 -0.32
N VAL A 603 -20.70 12.96 -0.68
CA VAL A 603 -20.59 13.84 -1.85
C VAL A 603 -19.97 15.16 -1.44
N HIS A 604 -18.93 15.60 -2.14
CA HIS A 604 -18.25 16.87 -1.90
C HIS A 604 -18.08 17.64 -3.22
N PRO A 605 -18.32 18.97 -3.25
CA PRO A 605 -18.06 19.78 -4.44
C PRO A 605 -16.55 19.86 -4.72
N GLN A 606 -16.18 19.88 -5.99
CA GLN A 606 -14.81 20.13 -6.42
C GLN A 606 -14.56 21.63 -6.66
N LYS A 607 -13.29 22.00 -6.81
CA LYS A 607 -12.91 23.35 -7.29
C LYS A 607 -13.32 23.59 -8.75
N GLN A 608 -13.55 22.53 -9.52
CA GLN A 608 -14.14 22.57 -10.85
C GLN A 608 -15.67 22.72 -10.74
N GLN A 609 -16.20 23.85 -11.21
CA GLN A 609 -17.64 24.14 -11.17
C GLN A 609 -18.47 23.05 -11.87
N GLY A 610 -19.55 22.60 -11.22
CA GLY A 610 -20.44 21.55 -11.73
C GLY A 610 -19.99 20.11 -11.47
N LEU A 611 -18.79 19.91 -10.89
CA LEU A 611 -18.28 18.59 -10.51
C LEU A 611 -18.27 18.38 -8.98
N SER A 612 -18.49 17.13 -8.58
CA SER A 612 -18.35 16.62 -7.22
C SER A 612 -17.44 15.38 -7.22
N TYR A 613 -16.84 15.05 -6.08
CA TYR A 613 -16.30 13.72 -5.84
C TYR A 613 -17.20 12.96 -4.86
N VAL A 614 -17.19 11.63 -4.93
CA VAL A 614 -17.89 10.76 -3.98
C VAL A 614 -16.89 9.81 -3.32
N GLY A 615 -16.66 9.98 -2.03
CA GLY A 615 -15.87 9.05 -1.22
C GLY A 615 -16.72 7.88 -0.73
N ILE A 616 -16.25 6.66 -0.95
CA ILE A 616 -16.94 5.42 -0.62
C ILE A 616 -16.08 4.53 0.29
N HIS A 617 -16.71 3.95 1.30
CA HIS A 617 -16.07 2.99 2.19
C HIS A 617 -15.88 1.65 1.48
N ILE A 618 -14.66 1.11 1.54
CA ILE A 618 -14.39 -0.27 1.14
C ILE A 618 -14.13 -1.06 2.43
N PRO A 619 -15.04 -1.95 2.89
CA PRO A 619 -14.88 -2.73 4.12
C PRO A 619 -13.51 -3.39 4.21
N VAL A 620 -12.71 -2.91 5.17
CA VAL A 620 -11.29 -3.25 5.39
C VAL A 620 -10.45 -3.31 4.10
N GLY A 621 -10.78 -2.52 3.09
CA GLY A 621 -10.13 -2.49 1.78
C GLY A 621 -10.22 -3.76 0.93
N ARG A 622 -11.13 -4.71 1.22
CA ARG A 622 -11.24 -5.99 0.50
C ARG A 622 -12.12 -5.87 -0.75
N LEU A 623 -11.60 -6.29 -1.90
CA LEU A 623 -12.31 -6.30 -3.19
C LEU A 623 -12.29 -7.70 -3.85
N GLN A 624 -13.38 -8.06 -4.52
CA GLN A 624 -13.48 -9.21 -5.41
C GLN A 624 -13.46 -8.80 -6.89
N ALA A 625 -13.33 -9.76 -7.81
CA ALA A 625 -13.32 -9.47 -9.23
C ALA A 625 -14.57 -8.70 -9.70
N CYS A 626 -15.77 -9.15 -9.28
CA CYS A 626 -17.05 -8.47 -9.54
C CYS A 626 -17.06 -7.02 -9.04
N ASP A 627 -16.62 -6.79 -7.81
CA ASP A 627 -16.52 -5.45 -7.22
C ASP A 627 -15.67 -4.51 -8.09
N MET A 628 -14.54 -5.01 -8.59
CA MET A 628 -13.64 -4.23 -9.46
C MET A 628 -14.21 -3.97 -10.85
N TYR A 629 -15.03 -4.86 -11.42
CA TYR A 629 -15.73 -4.58 -12.68
C TYR A 629 -16.80 -3.48 -12.50
N GLU A 630 -17.60 -3.53 -11.42
CA GLU A 630 -18.62 -2.52 -11.16
C GLU A 630 -18.04 -1.17 -10.76
N LEU A 631 -16.99 -1.13 -9.92
CA LEU A 631 -16.25 0.11 -9.64
C LEU A 631 -15.71 0.75 -10.93
N ALA A 632 -15.23 -0.07 -11.87
CA ALA A 632 -14.75 0.43 -13.16
C ALA A 632 -15.87 0.89 -14.10
N ARG A 633 -17.05 0.27 -14.09
CA ARG A 633 -18.24 0.79 -14.80
C ARG A 633 -18.66 2.13 -14.21
N ILE A 634 -18.81 2.20 -12.89
CA ILE A 634 -19.23 3.40 -12.17
C ILE A 634 -18.27 4.57 -12.44
N ALA A 635 -16.96 4.32 -12.48
CA ALA A 635 -15.97 5.33 -12.85
C ALA A 635 -16.19 5.90 -14.26
N ASP A 636 -16.52 5.06 -15.25
CA ASP A 636 -16.77 5.49 -16.64
C ASP A 636 -18.13 6.18 -16.83
N GLU A 637 -19.17 5.72 -16.12
CA GLU A 637 -20.55 6.20 -16.31
C GLU A 637 -20.81 7.52 -15.56
N PHE A 638 -20.27 7.65 -14.34
CA PHE A 638 -20.55 8.80 -13.47
C PHE A 638 -19.42 9.82 -13.46
N GLY A 639 -18.16 9.36 -13.48
CA GLY A 639 -16.95 10.18 -13.52
C GLY A 639 -16.32 10.26 -14.92
N ASN A 640 -14.98 10.22 -14.97
CA ASN A 640 -14.16 10.24 -16.19
C ASN A 640 -13.31 8.96 -16.37
N GLY A 641 -13.70 7.86 -15.74
CA GLY A 641 -12.92 6.61 -15.69
C GLY A 641 -11.79 6.60 -14.65
N GLU A 642 -11.59 7.66 -13.87
CA GLU A 642 -10.63 7.72 -12.75
C GLU A 642 -11.23 7.17 -11.45
N LEU A 643 -10.39 6.51 -10.64
CA LEU A 643 -10.65 6.07 -9.28
C LEU A 643 -9.42 6.39 -8.42
N ARG A 644 -9.61 6.66 -7.13
CA ARG A 644 -8.50 6.95 -6.22
C ARG A 644 -8.56 6.08 -4.98
N LEU A 645 -7.40 5.61 -4.53
CA LEU A 645 -7.24 4.83 -3.30
C LEU A 645 -6.80 5.75 -2.14
N THR A 646 -7.25 5.47 -0.92
CA THR A 646 -6.83 6.19 0.29
C THR A 646 -5.89 5.35 1.18
N VAL A 647 -5.26 5.99 2.18
CA VAL A 647 -4.39 5.27 3.13
C VAL A 647 -5.20 4.49 4.17
N GLU A 648 -6.43 4.91 4.46
CA GLU A 648 -7.40 4.15 5.27
C GLU A 648 -8.07 3.00 4.47
N GLN A 649 -7.54 2.67 3.29
CA GLN A 649 -7.96 1.56 2.43
C GLN A 649 -9.31 1.73 1.71
N ASN A 650 -9.84 2.96 1.67
CA ASN A 650 -11.09 3.32 1.01
C ASN A 650 -10.86 3.81 -0.43
N MET A 651 -11.93 4.23 -1.11
CA MET A 651 -11.88 4.72 -2.48
C MET A 651 -12.66 6.02 -2.69
N ILE A 652 -12.26 6.80 -3.69
CA ILE A 652 -12.96 8.01 -4.14
C ILE A 652 -13.24 7.90 -5.64
N ILE A 653 -14.45 8.28 -6.04
CA ILE A 653 -14.88 8.45 -7.43
C ILE A 653 -14.85 9.97 -7.72
N PRO A 654 -13.79 10.49 -8.38
CA PRO A 654 -13.70 11.90 -8.74
C PRO A 654 -14.45 12.21 -10.05
N ASN A 655 -14.43 13.49 -10.41
CA ASN A 655 -14.94 14.04 -11.68
C ASN A 655 -16.42 13.73 -11.99
N VAL A 656 -17.26 13.53 -10.97
CA VAL A 656 -18.69 13.22 -11.13
C VAL A 656 -19.47 14.50 -11.41
N CYS A 657 -20.23 14.56 -12.51
CA CYS A 657 -21.13 15.70 -12.74
C CYS A 657 -22.23 15.73 -11.68
N ASN A 658 -22.51 16.91 -11.11
CA ASN A 658 -23.50 17.09 -10.04
C ASN A 658 -24.89 16.52 -10.41
N GLU A 659 -25.30 16.66 -11.67
CA GLU A 659 -26.54 16.12 -12.25
C GLU A 659 -26.66 14.58 -12.17
N ARG A 660 -25.52 13.88 -12.04
CA ARG A 660 -25.46 12.40 -11.98
C ARG A 660 -25.31 11.86 -10.56
N VAL A 661 -25.14 12.73 -9.55
CA VAL A 661 -24.88 12.33 -8.15
C VAL A 661 -26.03 11.50 -7.58
N GLU A 662 -27.28 11.91 -7.77
CA GLU A 662 -28.44 11.15 -7.26
C GLU A 662 -28.50 9.73 -7.84
N ARG A 663 -28.28 9.62 -9.17
CA ARG A 663 -28.19 8.32 -9.85
C ARG A 663 -27.02 7.47 -9.35
N LEU A 664 -25.87 8.08 -9.04
CA LEU A 664 -24.73 7.38 -8.45
C LEU A 664 -25.05 6.86 -7.05
N LEU A 665 -25.69 7.66 -6.19
CA LEU A 665 -26.08 7.25 -4.84
C LEU A 665 -27.12 6.11 -4.84
N ALA A 666 -27.90 5.96 -5.92
CA ALA A 666 -28.85 4.88 -6.11
C ALA A 666 -28.22 3.54 -6.59
N GLU A 667 -26.94 3.52 -7.00
CA GLU A 667 -26.26 2.33 -7.53
C GLU A 667 -26.27 1.16 -6.51
N PRO A 668 -26.66 -0.07 -6.91
CA PRO A 668 -26.70 -1.22 -6.01
C PRO A 668 -25.36 -1.53 -5.31
N LEU A 669 -24.23 -1.19 -5.94
CA LEU A 669 -22.91 -1.39 -5.35
C LEU A 669 -22.67 -0.50 -4.12
N LEU A 670 -23.21 0.73 -4.09
CA LEU A 670 -23.01 1.65 -2.97
C LEU A 670 -23.75 1.19 -1.69
N LYS A 671 -24.66 0.21 -1.78
CA LYS A 671 -25.21 -0.49 -0.60
C LYS A 671 -24.19 -1.39 0.10
N LYS A 672 -23.12 -1.80 -0.61
CA LYS A 672 -21.96 -2.53 -0.08
C LYS A 672 -20.78 -1.61 0.20
N PHE A 673 -20.57 -0.61 -0.65
CA PHE A 673 -19.52 0.39 -0.52
C PHE A 673 -20.13 1.75 -0.18
N SER A 674 -20.57 1.90 1.07
CA SER A 674 -21.36 3.05 1.50
C SER A 674 -20.62 4.38 1.33
N PRO A 675 -21.25 5.42 0.75
CA PRO A 675 -20.76 6.79 0.84
C PRO A 675 -20.99 7.40 2.23
N VAL A 676 -21.76 6.72 3.10
CA VAL A 676 -22.02 7.12 4.50
C VAL A 676 -21.73 5.93 5.43
N PRO A 677 -20.45 5.60 5.69
CA PRO A 677 -20.08 4.59 6.68
C PRO A 677 -20.39 5.03 8.11
N SER A 678 -20.43 4.07 9.04
CA SER A 678 -20.61 4.36 10.46
C SER A 678 -19.41 5.09 11.08
N ARG A 679 -19.61 5.64 12.30
CA ARG A 679 -18.53 6.20 13.13
C ARG A 679 -17.43 5.17 13.51
N PHE A 680 -17.69 3.87 13.35
CA PHE A 680 -16.73 2.78 13.62
C PHE A 680 -16.08 2.19 12.34
N MET A 681 -16.77 2.25 11.19
CA MET A 681 -16.29 1.72 9.90
C MET A 681 -15.47 2.74 9.11
N SER A 682 -15.84 4.03 9.19
CA SER A 682 -15.15 5.15 8.49
C SER A 682 -13.63 5.13 8.70
N GLY A 683 -13.20 5.00 9.95
CA GLY A 683 -11.79 4.93 10.34
C GLY A 683 -11.19 3.51 10.43
N LEU A 684 -11.88 2.47 9.94
CA LEU A 684 -11.50 1.08 10.14
C LEU A 684 -10.43 0.60 9.14
N VAL A 685 -9.21 0.42 9.64
CA VAL A 685 -8.06 -0.06 8.86
C VAL A 685 -7.67 -1.47 9.32
N ALA A 686 -7.45 -2.41 8.41
CA ALA A 686 -6.97 -3.75 8.74
C ALA A 686 -5.91 -4.27 7.76
N CYS A 687 -4.82 -4.79 8.32
CA CYS A 687 -3.77 -5.43 7.53
C CYS A 687 -4.24 -6.77 6.92
N THR A 688 -3.35 -7.46 6.21
CA THR A 688 -3.65 -8.72 5.50
C THR A 688 -4.10 -9.91 6.37
N GLY A 689 -3.85 -9.90 7.69
CA GLY A 689 -4.14 -11.03 8.59
C GLY A 689 -3.40 -12.34 8.27
N ASN A 690 -3.59 -13.35 9.12
CA ASN A 690 -3.11 -14.72 8.87
C ASN A 690 -3.81 -15.41 7.68
N GLN A 691 -4.91 -14.84 7.14
CA GLN A 691 -5.56 -15.29 5.90
C GLN A 691 -4.55 -15.44 4.74
N PHE A 692 -3.58 -14.53 4.60
CA PHE A 692 -2.53 -14.62 3.57
C PHE A 692 -1.12 -14.23 4.04
N CYS A 693 -0.93 -13.74 5.28
CA CYS A 693 0.38 -13.27 5.74
C CYS A 693 1.08 -14.29 6.64
N GLY A 694 2.13 -14.94 6.14
CA GLY A 694 2.93 -15.91 6.91
C GLY A 694 3.66 -15.35 8.15
N LEU A 695 3.65 -14.03 8.34
CA LEU A 695 4.19 -13.34 9.53
C LEU A 695 3.11 -12.91 10.53
N ALA A 696 1.82 -13.06 10.19
CA ALA A 696 0.74 -12.75 11.11
C ALA A 696 0.52 -13.89 12.11
N LEU A 697 0.16 -13.51 13.33
CA LEU A 697 -0.20 -14.38 14.43
C LEU A 697 -1.71 -14.66 14.39
N ILE A 698 -2.52 -13.61 14.26
CA ILE A 698 -3.99 -13.65 14.26
C ILE A 698 -4.63 -13.35 12.90
N GLU A 699 -5.93 -13.62 12.78
CA GLU A 699 -6.79 -13.03 11.73
C GLU A 699 -7.00 -11.53 12.03
N THR A 700 -7.17 -10.68 11.01
CA THR A 700 -7.46 -9.24 11.23
C THR A 700 -8.60 -8.66 10.41
N LYS A 701 -8.93 -9.17 9.22
CA LYS A 701 -9.89 -8.49 8.33
C LYS A 701 -11.33 -8.80 8.70
N GLN A 702 -11.65 -10.05 9.00
CA GLN A 702 -12.96 -10.43 9.51
C GLN A 702 -13.09 -10.04 10.98
N ALA A 703 -12.04 -10.21 11.79
CA ALA A 703 -12.02 -9.78 13.19
C ALA A 703 -12.33 -8.29 13.38
N ALA A 704 -11.72 -7.42 12.57
CA ALA A 704 -11.97 -5.98 12.58
C ALA A 704 -13.42 -5.61 12.23
N LEU A 705 -13.99 -6.24 11.19
CA LEU A 705 -15.38 -5.99 10.79
C LEU A 705 -16.37 -6.44 11.87
N MET A 706 -16.19 -7.63 12.44
CA MET A 706 -17.09 -8.15 13.48
C MET A 706 -17.06 -7.29 14.75
N LEU A 707 -15.88 -6.83 15.20
CA LEU A 707 -15.80 -5.90 16.34
C LEU A 707 -16.53 -4.58 16.03
N ALA A 708 -16.30 -3.98 14.86
CA ALA A 708 -16.95 -2.73 14.48
C ALA A 708 -18.49 -2.88 14.42
N GLN A 709 -19.00 -3.98 13.86
CA GLN A 709 -20.43 -4.28 13.81
C GLN A 709 -21.05 -4.43 15.21
N SER A 710 -20.44 -5.23 16.10
CA SER A 710 -20.94 -5.37 17.47
C SER A 710 -20.84 -4.08 18.29
N LEU A 711 -19.86 -3.21 18.02
CA LEU A 711 -19.80 -1.88 18.61
C LEU A 711 -20.92 -0.97 18.09
N GLU A 712 -21.23 -0.97 16.79
CA GLU A 712 -22.36 -0.24 16.21
C GLU A 712 -23.71 -0.66 16.83
N GLU A 713 -23.89 -1.94 17.13
CA GLU A 713 -25.10 -2.47 17.77
C GLU A 713 -25.25 -2.04 19.24
N THR A 714 -24.15 -1.86 19.97
CA THR A 714 -24.16 -1.74 21.45
C THR A 714 -23.74 -0.39 22.02
N ILE A 715 -22.98 0.42 21.27
CA ILE A 715 -22.37 1.68 21.71
C ILE A 715 -22.74 2.81 20.76
N GLU A 716 -22.92 4.01 21.30
CA GLU A 716 -22.80 5.24 20.54
C GLU A 716 -21.55 6.03 20.96
N VAL A 717 -20.81 6.54 19.96
CA VAL A 717 -19.66 7.43 20.13
C VAL A 717 -20.01 8.81 19.56
N PRO A 718 -19.59 9.92 20.18
CA PRO A 718 -19.92 11.27 19.70
C PRO A 718 -19.28 11.59 18.35
N HIS A 719 -18.13 10.99 18.03
CA HIS A 719 -17.31 11.25 16.85
C HIS A 719 -16.88 9.93 16.19
N ALA A 720 -16.32 9.99 14.98
CA ALA A 720 -15.72 8.81 14.34
C ALA A 720 -14.43 8.40 15.07
N VAL A 721 -14.22 7.09 15.27
CA VAL A 721 -13.07 6.54 15.99
C VAL A 721 -12.23 5.71 15.02
N ARG A 722 -10.97 6.08 14.82
CA ARG A 722 -10.03 5.42 13.90
C ARG A 722 -9.49 4.15 14.55
N MET A 723 -10.17 3.03 14.30
CA MET A 723 -9.77 1.71 14.75
C MET A 723 -8.83 1.04 13.75
N HIS A 724 -7.65 0.59 14.20
CA HIS A 724 -6.66 -0.01 13.29
C HIS A 724 -6.20 -1.39 13.75
N TRP A 725 -6.06 -2.34 12.82
CA TRP A 725 -5.72 -3.74 13.10
C TRP A 725 -4.44 -4.19 12.37
N THR A 726 -3.48 -4.74 13.12
CA THR A 726 -2.26 -5.38 12.57
C THR A 726 -2.03 -6.76 13.18
N GLY A 727 -1.91 -7.80 12.36
CA GLY A 727 -1.81 -9.18 12.83
C GLY A 727 -0.44 -9.57 13.41
N CYS A 728 0.49 -8.63 13.52
CA CYS A 728 1.82 -8.82 14.14
C CYS A 728 2.52 -7.47 14.39
N PRO A 729 3.60 -7.45 15.20
CA PRO A 729 4.43 -6.26 15.48
C PRO A 729 5.11 -5.56 14.29
N ASN A 730 4.95 -6.03 13.04
CA ASN A 730 5.41 -5.27 11.87
C ASN A 730 4.60 -3.99 11.62
N SER A 731 3.47 -3.81 12.31
CA SER A 731 2.53 -2.67 12.23
C SER A 731 2.20 -2.24 10.79
N CYS A 732 1.83 -3.20 9.95
CA CYS A 732 1.38 -2.92 8.58
C CYS A 732 0.01 -2.19 8.55
N GLY A 733 -0.76 -2.31 9.63
CA GLY A 733 -2.00 -1.55 9.89
C GLY A 733 -1.79 -0.28 10.72
N GLN A 734 -0.54 0.14 11.01
CA GLN A 734 -0.23 1.43 11.65
C GLN A 734 -0.93 1.70 13.00
N VAL A 735 -1.02 0.72 13.89
CA VAL A 735 -1.77 0.84 15.16
C VAL A 735 -1.30 1.99 16.07
N GLN A 736 -0.08 2.49 15.86
CA GLN A 736 0.47 3.64 16.58
C GLN A 736 -0.11 4.99 16.15
N VAL A 737 -0.81 5.11 15.01
CA VAL A 737 -1.48 6.39 14.61
C VAL A 737 -2.99 6.37 14.85
N ALA A 738 -3.51 5.32 15.50
CA ALA A 738 -4.93 5.05 15.66
C ALA A 738 -5.48 5.62 16.97
N ASP A 739 -6.77 5.97 16.99
CA ASP A 739 -7.47 6.30 18.24
C ASP A 739 -7.48 5.07 19.17
N ILE A 740 -7.83 3.90 18.61
CA ILE A 740 -7.64 2.59 19.23
C ILE A 740 -6.98 1.64 18.22
N GLY A 741 -5.85 1.06 18.60
CA GLY A 741 -5.05 0.16 17.77
C GLY A 741 -4.97 -1.26 18.33
N PHE A 742 -5.09 -2.27 17.47
CA PHE A 742 -5.15 -3.69 17.81
C PHE A 742 -3.98 -4.45 17.17
N MET A 743 -3.00 -4.84 17.98
CA MET A 743 -1.82 -5.60 17.53
C MET A 743 -1.91 -7.06 17.95
N GLY A 744 -2.02 -7.97 16.98
CA GLY A 744 -1.97 -9.40 17.23
C GLY A 744 -0.69 -9.83 17.93
N CYS A 745 -0.84 -10.41 19.11
CA CYS A 745 0.21 -11.01 19.91
C CYS A 745 0.11 -12.55 19.85
N GLY A 746 0.95 -13.27 20.60
CA GLY A 746 1.01 -14.73 20.54
C GLY A 746 1.54 -15.34 21.84
N GLY A 747 1.28 -16.64 22.03
CA GLY A 747 1.59 -17.36 23.27
C GLY A 747 0.50 -17.26 24.35
N VAL A 748 -0.56 -16.48 24.10
CA VAL A 748 -1.73 -16.36 24.97
C VAL A 748 -2.56 -17.66 24.94
N LYS A 749 -3.17 -18.00 26.08
CA LYS A 749 -3.96 -19.23 26.27
C LYS A 749 -5.37 -18.93 26.81
N ASP A 750 -6.33 -19.75 26.41
CA ASP A 750 -7.69 -19.78 26.98
C ASP A 750 -7.71 -20.37 28.41
N GLU A 751 -8.87 -20.47 29.04
CA GLU A 751 -8.98 -21.09 30.38
C GLU A 751 -8.68 -22.60 30.39
N ASN A 752 -8.67 -23.25 29.22
CA ASN A 752 -8.33 -24.66 29.03
C ASN A 752 -6.84 -24.88 28.72
N GLY A 753 -6.02 -23.82 28.76
CA GLY A 753 -4.59 -23.86 28.46
C GLY A 753 -4.23 -24.01 26.97
N LYS A 754 -5.21 -23.91 26.07
CA LYS A 754 -5.05 -23.98 24.60
C LYS A 754 -4.64 -22.62 24.04
N PRO A 755 -3.79 -22.54 23.00
CA PRO A 755 -3.48 -21.28 22.34
C PRO A 755 -4.74 -20.59 21.79
N CYS A 756 -4.84 -19.28 21.94
CA CYS A 756 -5.95 -18.47 21.41
C CYS A 756 -5.47 -17.15 20.79
N ASP A 757 -6.26 -16.61 19.85
CA ASP A 757 -6.00 -15.30 19.26
C ASP A 757 -6.23 -14.19 20.30
N ALA A 758 -5.27 -13.27 20.38
CA ALA A 758 -5.24 -12.18 21.35
C ALA A 758 -4.58 -10.93 20.75
N VAL A 759 -4.88 -9.77 21.35
CA VAL A 759 -4.37 -8.46 20.92
C VAL A 759 -3.79 -7.65 22.07
N ASP A 760 -2.71 -6.96 21.75
CA ASP A 760 -2.20 -5.81 22.47
C ASP A 760 -2.96 -4.56 21.99
N ILE A 761 -3.58 -3.82 22.92
CA ILE A 761 -4.41 -2.64 22.64
C ILE A 761 -3.60 -1.36 22.88
N PHE A 762 -3.51 -0.54 21.84
CA PHE A 762 -2.87 0.76 21.82
C PHE A 762 -3.94 1.87 21.82
N ILE A 763 -3.69 2.99 22.50
CA ILE A 763 -4.60 4.15 22.52
C ILE A 763 -3.79 5.45 22.37
N GLY A 764 -4.44 6.46 21.81
CA GLY A 764 -3.91 7.82 21.72
C GLY A 764 -2.82 7.95 20.67
N GLY A 765 -3.09 7.49 19.45
CA GLY A 765 -2.30 7.81 18.26
C GLY A 765 -3.02 8.83 17.39
N GLY A 766 -2.33 9.90 16.98
CA GLY A 766 -2.89 11.00 16.18
C GLY A 766 -2.39 11.05 14.73
N VAL A 767 -3.18 11.70 13.87
CA VAL A 767 -2.78 12.15 12.53
C VAL A 767 -3.31 13.57 12.31
N GLY A 768 -2.85 14.25 11.25
CA GLY A 768 -3.05 15.70 11.11
C GLY A 768 -1.95 16.47 11.83
N THR A 769 -2.19 17.76 12.08
CA THR A 769 -1.22 18.69 12.70
C THR A 769 -0.86 18.32 14.14
N GLY A 770 -1.77 17.66 14.86
CA GLY A 770 -1.53 17.03 16.16
C GLY A 770 -1.14 15.55 16.07
N SER A 771 -0.25 15.14 15.16
CA SER A 771 0.22 13.74 15.12
C SER A 771 1.00 13.38 16.39
N HIS A 772 0.85 12.12 16.82
CA HIS A 772 1.56 11.57 17.97
C HIS A 772 1.44 10.04 17.95
N LEU A 773 2.42 9.33 18.52
CA LEU A 773 2.41 7.86 18.54
C LEU A 773 1.74 7.27 19.79
N GLY A 774 0.70 6.47 19.54
CA GLY A 774 -0.09 5.78 20.55
C GLY A 774 0.66 4.71 21.32
N LYS A 775 0.28 4.57 22.59
CA LYS A 775 0.97 3.76 23.60
C LYS A 775 0.17 2.50 23.93
N LEU A 776 0.85 1.45 24.35
CA LEU A 776 0.24 0.21 24.83
C LEU A 776 -0.52 0.46 26.15
N VAL A 777 -1.82 0.15 26.19
CA VAL A 777 -2.72 0.42 27.34
C VAL A 777 -3.32 -0.86 27.95
N ARG A 778 -3.49 -1.93 27.15
CA ARG A 778 -3.76 -3.30 27.62
C ARG A 778 -2.96 -4.28 26.77
N SER A 779 -2.46 -5.37 27.34
CA SER A 779 -1.69 -6.40 26.61
C SER A 779 -2.38 -7.77 26.71
N ALA A 780 -2.18 -8.62 25.71
CA ALA A 780 -2.66 -10.01 25.69
C ALA A 780 -4.18 -10.20 25.88
N VAL A 781 -4.99 -9.21 25.51
CA VAL A 781 -6.47 -9.28 25.60
C VAL A 781 -6.97 -10.33 24.62
N ARG A 782 -7.63 -11.39 25.11
CA ARG A 782 -8.15 -12.46 24.23
C ARG A 782 -9.25 -11.90 23.34
N VAL A 783 -9.36 -12.38 22.09
CA VAL A 783 -10.42 -11.92 21.17
C VAL A 783 -11.84 -12.13 21.73
N LYS A 784 -12.05 -13.14 22.57
CA LYS A 784 -13.34 -13.38 23.27
C LYS A 784 -13.68 -12.35 24.36
N GLU A 785 -12.69 -11.64 24.90
CA GLU A 785 -12.83 -10.60 25.92
C GLU A 785 -12.81 -9.18 25.29
N LEU A 786 -12.57 -9.10 23.98
CA LEU A 786 -12.25 -7.84 23.30
C LEU A 786 -13.43 -6.88 23.21
N LEU A 787 -14.65 -7.35 22.94
CA LEU A 787 -15.83 -6.49 22.84
C LEU A 787 -16.09 -5.69 24.15
N PRO A 788 -16.28 -6.30 25.33
CA PRO A 788 -16.48 -5.53 26.56
C PRO A 788 -15.26 -4.67 26.91
N THR A 789 -14.04 -5.18 26.70
CA THR A 789 -12.81 -4.39 26.92
C THR A 789 -12.80 -3.10 26.09
N VAL A 790 -13.22 -3.16 24.82
CA VAL A 790 -13.26 -1.99 23.93
C VAL A 790 -14.48 -1.10 24.20
N GLN A 791 -15.64 -1.66 24.56
CA GLN A 791 -16.79 -0.89 25.04
C GLN A 791 -16.39 0.00 26.22
N ASP A 792 -15.70 -0.56 27.21
CA ASP A 792 -15.31 0.18 28.42
C ASP A 792 -14.21 1.22 28.12
N LEU A 793 -13.22 0.91 27.28
CA LEU A 793 -12.21 1.90 26.83
C LEU A 793 -12.81 3.04 25.99
N LEU A 794 -13.88 2.78 25.22
CA LEU A 794 -14.62 3.81 24.48
C LEU A 794 -15.39 4.74 25.43
N ILE A 795 -15.97 4.20 26.51
CA ILE A 795 -16.62 4.99 27.55
C ILE A 795 -15.58 5.81 28.34
N GLU A 796 -14.46 5.19 28.73
CA GLU A 796 -13.38 5.80 29.55
C GLU A 796 -12.66 6.95 28.82
N HIS A 797 -12.40 6.83 27.50
CA HIS A 797 -11.52 7.75 26.78
C HIS A 797 -12.16 8.49 25.61
N PHE A 798 -13.30 8.04 25.08
CA PHE A 798 -13.90 8.57 23.85
C PHE A 798 -15.33 9.12 24.04
N GLY A 799 -15.78 9.26 25.29
CA GLY A 799 -17.08 9.84 25.63
C GLY A 799 -18.26 9.01 25.14
N ALA A 800 -18.06 7.70 24.97
CA ALA A 800 -19.08 6.80 24.45
C ALA A 800 -20.16 6.46 25.48
N THR A 801 -21.35 6.10 25.00
CA THR A 801 -22.48 5.65 25.82
C THR A 801 -22.95 4.27 25.39
N ARG A 802 -23.45 3.47 26.34
CA ARG A 802 -24.13 2.20 26.03
C ARG A 802 -25.53 2.49 25.52
N LYS A 803 -25.91 1.89 24.39
CA LYS A 803 -27.27 1.99 23.86
C LYS A 803 -28.25 1.27 24.79
N GLN A 804 -29.43 1.85 24.96
CA GLN A 804 -30.55 1.15 25.61
C GLN A 804 -31.02 0.03 24.68
N GLN A 805 -31.29 -1.15 25.25
CA GLN A 805 -31.77 -2.36 24.56
C GLN A 805 -33.29 -2.49 24.71
#